data_AF-A0A4Q2K194-F1
#
_entry.id   AF-A0A4Q2K194-F1
#
_cell.length_a   1.000
_cell.length_b   1.000
_cell.length_c   1.000
_cell.angle_alpha   90.00
_cell.angle_beta   90.00
_cell.angle_gamma   90.00
#
_symmetry.space_group_name_H-M   'P 1'
#
loop_
_entity.id
_entity.type
_entity.pdbx_description
1 polymer ?
#
loop_
_entity_poly.entity_id
_entity_poly.type
_entity_poly.pdbx_seq_one_letter_code
_entity_poly.pdbx_strand_id
1 'polypeptide(L)'
;MSKRYKLTTAGASVALAAALTCGAPAAAGALEDQLVNWTSLFGGAGTASSTALGCDTLGQTLRLSDGTFVAVGTYDGAKNNVDEQAHGKSDAALVHYDQDGKELRHTLAGGSKNDSFASVIETDDGGFIAVGATQSADGNLEGLDKGGNDGLIAKFDAKGQLVKAVTFGGSDKDGLTKVTYATDGGFVVSGFSNSHDGDMEATGKTGTDADAILAKYNDDLNLVWVSRTGGTATESGISATERFEDVVPVSAAKAKDADNLGAEVDVNAGYLAVGYSNAADGDMVGSKGGYDVVVAKFDERGNREWLRMYGGDGSDKAMAVTHAKATLSSVKDGTPTYDNGFVIAGTTESASGDLGTRDLAGTDDSGAKSAAFALKISATGYVEWSNLVEDSEEVAGEAVLTSTTEGYLLAGTHKVNDGDFSGTDACQKKDAFVAHLSDDGARLGVESFGGNDDDAVEGIAYDGVDNVLVCGTTKSTDGMFEGLAGKADGFVTSLDAEKLQTHAEERSLVPVAAWKAGEDVDSMMAPMLYSDAYVEKTGELYTVTVYFTRATIMGSEVSPTILGDVSYDRGDGTMVDALSDTYDATTRVKSTTIQLTSLENPVLIHIDGSMGDVRLKFDPAAAKQTDVPPYFEPVKVELPNFEYAWKDALGGTSAEYPADATVLANGNLVTVGQTYSQDGDFDGLQRGPACAYVDVRTPDGTRVSTFELGGMENGYVSYAASVDTTADGGFVLCGGYTSPDGVPAGDFAALAREDGVFGQTDSFVARFDAAGNLVWMGGLSGSGHDQAKQVKALPDGGCVALYETSSRDGDLTELNRGIFNLVVARYAADGTLSWTRPIGGTNLESSDFGLDVLGNGNFVVTGIKSSYNGDFANAEHFGNTFDLFAAEVSASEGTIEWLRTYGGSSNEYLNGVAATSDGGFVMLGSTKSQDGTFTGVTSGYENSYIMKLSASGAVEWVQTLKSSESNEAERVVELDDRYVVLGNSSGTDFDFKDLNKGASDVYVAAFSKAGERLSLDVVGGSSNDYAAQIVALNGYQLTLLAYGNSADGDFDGLAKGDDDALVLTYNWREQAGDTAELAALVAKAQTLSEADYTPETWSIFAAKLAAAHEVLDATYATKVQVNDALVNLQLAMDGLSKAMPAPEPTPDPTPGDSDKPGDGGDADKPADGDGSGAADVPGGLDKQNASAASASSAAQKGASSAGLATTGDATGLLAFAGGVAAVAAAGVAAIAAVARRRFTR
;
A
#
# COMPACT_ATOMS: atom_id res chain seq x y z
N MET A 1 39.97 27.28 -50.36
CA MET A 1 39.74 27.53 -51.82
C MET A 1 38.86 26.40 -52.31
N SER A 2 37.88 26.51 -53.22
CA SER A 2 37.26 27.61 -53.99
C SER A 2 35.77 27.22 -54.26
N LYS A 3 34.82 28.00 -54.78
CA LYS A 3 34.79 29.23 -55.62
C LYS A 3 33.34 29.81 -55.55
N ARG A 4 33.18 31.13 -55.77
CA ARG A 4 32.00 31.95 -56.22
C ARG A 4 30.59 31.26 -56.25
N TYR A 5 29.49 31.88 -55.81
CA TYR A 5 29.07 33.29 -55.65
C TYR A 5 28.28 33.41 -54.30
N LYS A 6 28.31 34.44 -53.41
CA LYS A 6 28.64 35.88 -53.42
C LYS A 6 27.75 36.76 -54.32
N LEU A 7 27.11 37.85 -53.88
CA LEU A 7 26.94 38.57 -52.58
C LEU A 7 25.76 39.57 -52.82
N THR A 8 24.89 40.01 -51.90
CA THR A 8 24.94 41.04 -50.82
C THR A 8 23.46 41.26 -50.39
N THR A 9 22.98 41.28 -49.13
CA THR A 9 23.25 42.10 -47.91
C THR A 9 22.71 43.55 -47.90
N ALA A 10 22.09 43.92 -46.77
CA ALA A 10 21.61 45.25 -46.32
C ALA A 10 20.37 45.84 -47.03
N GLY A 11 19.47 46.56 -46.35
CA GLY A 11 19.34 46.87 -44.90
C GLY A 11 18.07 47.73 -44.70
N ALA A 12 17.21 47.57 -43.68
CA ALA A 12 17.41 47.67 -42.23
C ALA A 12 16.71 48.93 -41.65
N SER A 13 15.74 48.69 -40.76
CA SER A 13 15.45 49.45 -39.50
C SER A 13 14.83 50.86 -39.59
N VAL A 14 14.19 51.45 -38.56
CA VAL A 14 14.09 51.27 -37.08
C VAL A 14 12.62 51.63 -36.68
N ALA A 15 11.88 51.12 -35.69
CA ALA A 15 11.95 50.11 -34.59
C ALA A 15 10.49 49.58 -34.35
N LEU A 16 10.14 48.53 -33.60
CA LEU A 16 10.76 47.69 -32.55
C LEU A 16 10.59 48.13 -31.07
N ALA A 17 9.59 47.55 -30.39
CA ALA A 17 9.58 47.10 -28.99
C ALA A 17 8.49 46.00 -28.90
N ALA A 18 8.78 44.72 -28.62
CA ALA A 18 9.29 44.09 -27.37
C ALA A 18 8.21 44.06 -26.26
N ALA A 19 7.85 42.92 -25.64
CA ALA A 19 8.35 41.52 -25.73
C ALA A 19 7.16 40.54 -25.98
N LEU A 20 7.28 39.27 -26.35
CA LEU A 20 8.39 38.29 -26.40
C LEU A 20 8.75 37.61 -25.06
N THR A 21 7.89 36.69 -24.62
CA THR A 21 8.25 35.57 -23.73
C THR A 21 8.31 34.28 -24.54
N CYS A 22 9.42 33.56 -24.45
CA CYS A 22 9.57 32.19 -24.94
C CYS A 22 10.48 31.42 -23.97
N GLY A 23 10.27 30.12 -23.84
CA GLY A 23 11.12 29.25 -23.04
C GLY A 23 10.53 28.82 -21.70
N ALA A 24 9.68 27.80 -21.75
CA ALA A 24 10.13 26.48 -21.30
C ALA A 24 9.89 25.50 -22.46
N PRO A 25 10.79 24.55 -22.76
CA PRO A 25 10.35 23.28 -23.33
C PRO A 25 9.48 22.58 -22.28
N ALA A 26 8.49 21.78 -22.70
CA ALA A 26 7.88 20.81 -21.79
C ALA A 26 8.96 19.84 -21.27
N ALA A 27 8.77 19.30 -20.08
CA ALA A 27 9.69 18.29 -19.54
C ALA A 27 9.71 17.09 -20.50
N ALA A 28 10.91 16.65 -20.88
CA ALA A 28 11.11 15.37 -21.56
C ALA A 28 11.38 14.31 -20.49
N GLY A 29 10.34 14.00 -19.73
CA GLY A 29 10.23 12.81 -18.88
C GLY A 29 8.91 12.13 -19.22
N ALA A 30 8.87 10.80 -19.15
CA ALA A 30 7.72 9.97 -19.53
C ALA A 30 7.14 10.27 -20.94
N LEU A 31 7.70 9.61 -21.96
CA LEU A 31 6.85 9.10 -23.05
C LEU A 31 6.49 7.68 -22.62
N GLU A 32 5.32 7.56 -22.02
CA GLU A 32 4.81 6.34 -21.38
C GLU A 32 4.55 5.22 -22.39
N ASP A 33 4.63 3.99 -21.93
CA ASP A 33 4.40 2.80 -22.74
C ASP A 33 2.89 2.49 -22.89
N GLN A 34 2.10 3.50 -23.26
CA GLN A 34 0.63 3.41 -23.28
C GLN A 34 0.11 2.33 -24.25
N LEU A 35 -0.74 1.43 -23.74
CA LEU A 35 -1.50 0.44 -24.52
C LEU A 35 -2.58 1.11 -25.39
N VAL A 36 -3.15 2.20 -24.89
CA VAL A 36 -4.25 2.96 -25.50
C VAL A 36 -3.68 4.03 -26.43
N ASN A 37 -4.04 3.97 -27.71
CA ASN A 37 -3.75 5.01 -28.71
C ASN A 37 -4.62 6.25 -28.52
N TRP A 38 -5.92 6.03 -28.24
CA TRP A 38 -6.91 7.04 -27.90
C TRP A 38 -8.17 6.39 -27.33
N THR A 39 -8.94 7.15 -26.56
CA THR A 39 -10.31 6.81 -26.13
C THR A 39 -11.25 7.96 -26.51
N SER A 40 -12.52 7.68 -26.73
CA SER A 40 -13.57 8.69 -26.84
C SER A 40 -14.88 8.21 -26.23
N LEU A 41 -15.40 9.04 -25.33
CA LEU A 41 -16.67 8.84 -24.65
C LEU A 41 -17.85 9.32 -25.52
N PHE A 42 -18.99 8.70 -25.33
CA PHE A 42 -20.26 9.02 -25.95
C PHE A 42 -21.38 8.87 -24.91
N GLY A 43 -21.96 10.00 -24.48
CA GLY A 43 -23.05 10.01 -23.52
C GLY A 43 -23.64 11.39 -23.27
N GLY A 44 -24.60 11.46 -22.35
CA GLY A 44 -25.26 12.68 -21.92
C GLY A 44 -25.25 12.84 -20.40
N ALA A 45 -25.81 13.95 -19.91
CA ALA A 45 -26.03 14.17 -18.47
C ALA A 45 -27.25 13.35 -17.97
N GLY A 46 -27.18 12.03 -18.12
CA GLY A 46 -28.27 11.06 -18.04
C GLY A 46 -29.04 10.99 -16.71
N THR A 47 -30.21 10.36 -16.73
CA THR A 47 -31.16 10.30 -15.61
C THR A 47 -30.96 9.12 -14.66
N ALA A 48 -29.72 8.93 -14.23
CA ALA A 48 -29.34 8.23 -12.99
C ALA A 48 -29.79 6.75 -12.87
N SER A 49 -29.97 6.05 -13.99
CA SER A 49 -30.04 4.58 -13.99
C SER A 49 -28.76 3.96 -13.44
N SER A 50 -28.88 2.83 -12.75
CA SER A 50 -27.75 1.95 -12.42
C SER A 50 -27.90 0.55 -13.03
N THR A 51 -28.74 0.43 -14.07
CA THR A 51 -28.97 -0.81 -14.82
C THR A 51 -28.79 -0.53 -16.30
N ALA A 52 -28.03 -1.41 -16.98
CA ALA A 52 -27.53 -1.20 -18.35
C ALA A 52 -28.60 -0.90 -19.41
N LEU A 53 -29.86 -1.32 -19.19
CA LEU A 53 -31.01 -1.07 -20.08
C LEU A 53 -31.53 0.38 -20.05
N GLY A 54 -30.62 1.37 -19.98
CA GLY A 54 -30.94 2.79 -19.87
C GLY A 54 -29.79 3.65 -19.33
N CYS A 55 -28.55 3.27 -19.63
CA CYS A 55 -27.38 4.16 -19.56
C CYS A 55 -27.00 4.56 -21.01
N ASP A 56 -26.05 5.48 -21.16
CA ASP A 56 -25.32 5.63 -22.42
C ASP A 56 -24.40 4.41 -22.61
N THR A 57 -24.41 3.75 -23.78
CA THR A 57 -23.64 2.52 -24.06
C THR A 57 -23.24 2.42 -25.53
N LEU A 58 -22.19 1.65 -25.86
CA LEU A 58 -21.84 1.27 -27.24
C LEU A 58 -21.58 -0.24 -27.38
N GLY A 59 -22.53 -0.95 -27.99
CA GLY A 59 -22.56 -2.41 -28.10
C GLY A 59 -21.73 -3.00 -29.26
N GLN A 60 -21.60 -2.28 -30.38
CA GLN A 60 -20.74 -2.70 -31.49
C GLN A 60 -20.07 -1.50 -32.17
N THR A 61 -18.78 -1.64 -32.49
CA THR A 61 -18.03 -0.75 -33.40
C THR A 61 -17.65 -1.48 -34.70
N LEU A 62 -17.55 -0.75 -35.82
CA LEU A 62 -17.28 -1.27 -37.17
C LEU A 62 -16.53 -0.24 -38.02
N ARG A 63 -15.38 -0.62 -38.57
CA ARG A 63 -14.66 0.19 -39.57
C ARG A 63 -15.37 0.20 -40.92
N LEU A 64 -15.46 1.38 -41.53
CA LEU A 64 -16.11 1.63 -42.82
C LEU A 64 -15.13 1.56 -44.00
N SER A 65 -15.69 1.42 -45.20
CA SER A 65 -14.96 1.31 -46.47
C SER A 65 -14.08 2.51 -46.85
N ASP A 66 -14.31 3.70 -46.25
CA ASP A 66 -13.47 4.89 -46.42
C ASP A 66 -12.37 5.05 -45.35
N GLY A 67 -12.34 4.14 -44.37
CA GLY A 67 -11.38 4.11 -43.27
C GLY A 67 -11.82 4.85 -42.00
N THR A 68 -12.98 5.50 -41.99
CA THR A 68 -13.65 5.95 -40.74
C THR A 68 -14.28 4.76 -40.00
N PHE A 69 -14.93 4.97 -38.85
CA PHE A 69 -15.69 3.91 -38.18
C PHE A 69 -17.04 4.41 -37.63
N VAL A 70 -17.96 3.47 -37.43
CA VAL A 70 -19.29 3.68 -36.85
C VAL A 70 -19.43 2.81 -35.60
N ALA A 71 -20.07 3.31 -34.56
CA ALA A 71 -20.52 2.51 -33.43
C ALA A 71 -22.04 2.64 -33.23
N VAL A 72 -22.63 1.65 -32.56
CA VAL A 72 -24.05 1.65 -32.20
C VAL A 72 -24.29 1.24 -30.76
N GLY A 73 -25.36 1.74 -30.16
CA GLY A 73 -25.69 1.48 -28.77
C GLY A 73 -26.94 2.21 -28.27
N THR A 74 -26.83 2.78 -27.07
CA THR A 74 -27.92 3.41 -26.31
C THR A 74 -27.51 4.81 -25.87
N TYR A 75 -28.46 5.74 -25.76
CA TYR A 75 -28.22 7.11 -25.29
C TYR A 75 -29.29 7.56 -24.27
N ASP A 76 -28.95 8.12 -23.10
CA ASP A 76 -29.87 8.53 -22.00
C ASP A 76 -30.43 9.95 -22.20
N GLY A 77 -31.69 10.02 -22.62
CA GLY A 77 -32.43 11.25 -22.93
C GLY A 77 -32.89 12.03 -21.70
N ALA A 78 -31.97 12.65 -20.96
CA ALA A 78 -32.30 13.44 -19.78
C ALA A 78 -33.27 14.61 -20.05
N LYS A 79 -34.12 14.96 -19.06
CA LYS A 79 -35.12 16.05 -19.17
C LYS A 79 -34.57 17.45 -19.47
N ASN A 80 -33.26 17.63 -19.32
CA ASN A 80 -32.56 18.89 -19.58
C ASN A 80 -31.57 18.77 -20.76
N ASN A 81 -31.69 17.73 -21.60
CA ASN A 81 -30.71 17.45 -22.65
C ASN A 81 -30.60 18.60 -23.67
N VAL A 82 -29.42 18.70 -24.28
CA VAL A 82 -29.04 19.67 -25.30
C VAL A 82 -29.13 19.13 -26.74
N ASP A 83 -29.19 17.81 -26.94
CA ASP A 83 -29.55 17.25 -28.25
C ASP A 83 -31.07 17.34 -28.48
N GLU A 84 -31.46 17.87 -29.65
CA GLU A 84 -32.85 17.98 -30.09
C GLU A 84 -33.40 16.65 -30.65
N GLN A 85 -32.55 15.64 -30.89
CA GLN A 85 -32.97 14.31 -31.35
C GLN A 85 -33.41 13.39 -30.21
N ALA A 86 -32.97 13.62 -28.98
CA ALA A 86 -33.21 12.72 -27.85
C ALA A 86 -34.66 12.72 -27.37
N HIS A 87 -35.22 11.55 -27.09
CA HIS A 87 -36.61 11.32 -26.74
C HIS A 87 -36.75 10.38 -25.51
N GLY A 88 -37.81 10.57 -24.71
CA GLY A 88 -38.24 9.58 -23.73
C GLY A 88 -37.32 9.34 -22.52
N LYS A 89 -36.58 8.23 -22.58
CA LYS A 89 -35.61 7.79 -21.56
C LYS A 89 -34.31 7.32 -22.18
N SER A 90 -34.39 6.48 -23.22
CA SER A 90 -33.21 6.09 -23.99
C SER A 90 -33.54 5.88 -25.45
N ASP A 91 -32.67 6.36 -26.33
CA ASP A 91 -32.76 6.21 -27.78
C ASP A 91 -31.68 5.26 -28.31
N ALA A 92 -31.98 4.61 -29.44
CA ALA A 92 -31.02 3.78 -30.16
C ALA A 92 -30.04 4.68 -30.95
N ALA A 93 -28.75 4.62 -30.60
CA ALA A 93 -27.74 5.53 -31.11
C ALA A 93 -26.92 4.92 -32.27
N LEU A 94 -26.70 5.69 -33.33
CA LEU A 94 -25.71 5.40 -34.38
C LEU A 94 -24.72 6.56 -34.49
N VAL A 95 -23.44 6.28 -34.18
CA VAL A 95 -22.39 7.29 -33.95
C VAL A 95 -21.26 7.09 -34.96
N HIS A 96 -20.86 8.15 -35.67
CA HIS A 96 -19.72 8.15 -36.58
C HIS A 96 -18.53 8.88 -35.97
N TYR A 97 -17.35 8.32 -36.20
CA TYR A 97 -16.07 8.86 -35.75
C TYR A 97 -15.11 9.04 -36.93
N ASP A 98 -14.08 9.89 -36.78
CA ASP A 98 -12.96 9.92 -37.71
C ASP A 98 -11.86 8.90 -37.35
N GLN A 99 -10.74 8.94 -38.08
CA GLN A 99 -9.62 7.99 -37.92
C GLN A 99 -8.86 8.17 -36.59
N ASP A 100 -8.99 9.34 -35.96
CA ASP A 100 -8.31 9.72 -34.72
C ASP A 100 -9.24 9.56 -33.49
N GLY A 101 -10.30 8.76 -33.63
CA GLY A 101 -11.24 8.41 -32.56
C GLY A 101 -12.37 9.41 -32.31
N LYS A 102 -12.37 10.56 -32.98
CA LYS A 102 -13.20 11.71 -32.59
C LYS A 102 -14.59 11.66 -33.23
N GLU A 103 -15.63 11.97 -32.45
CA GLU A 103 -17.01 12.04 -32.95
C GLU A 103 -17.18 13.09 -34.08
N LEU A 104 -17.78 12.65 -35.19
CA LEU A 104 -18.16 13.49 -36.32
C LEU A 104 -19.65 13.85 -36.31
N ARG A 105 -20.50 12.93 -35.84
CA ARG A 105 -21.96 13.02 -35.76
C ARG A 105 -22.53 11.77 -35.09
N HIS A 106 -23.66 11.90 -34.41
CA HIS A 106 -24.56 10.80 -34.07
C HIS A 106 -25.95 11.00 -34.72
N THR A 107 -26.78 9.97 -34.67
CA THR A 107 -28.21 10.03 -35.01
C THR A 107 -28.97 9.07 -34.10
N LEU A 108 -30.05 9.57 -33.48
CA LEU A 108 -30.85 8.84 -32.50
C LEU A 108 -32.16 8.33 -33.12
N ALA A 109 -32.52 7.08 -32.83
CA ALA A 109 -33.75 6.43 -33.26
C ALA A 109 -34.55 5.93 -32.05
N GLY A 110 -35.74 6.49 -31.82
CA GLY A 110 -36.48 6.25 -30.58
C GLY A 110 -37.72 7.11 -30.41
N GLY A 111 -38.26 7.09 -29.20
CA GLY A 111 -39.48 7.77 -28.79
C GLY A 111 -39.60 7.88 -27.26
N SER A 112 -40.80 7.75 -26.69
CA SER A 112 -41.05 8.09 -25.28
C SER A 112 -40.60 7.05 -24.23
N LYS A 113 -40.01 5.91 -24.63
CA LYS A 113 -39.66 4.79 -23.74
C LYS A 113 -38.14 4.49 -23.79
N ASN A 114 -37.78 3.21 -23.88
CA ASN A 114 -36.39 2.73 -23.99
C ASN A 114 -36.24 2.04 -25.35
N ASP A 115 -35.31 2.55 -26.15
CA ASP A 115 -34.93 2.02 -27.46
C ASP A 115 -33.39 1.89 -27.48
N SER A 116 -32.84 0.89 -28.21
CA SER A 116 -31.39 0.64 -28.30
C SER A 116 -31.00 -0.08 -29.59
N PHE A 117 -29.74 0.06 -30.02
CA PHE A 117 -29.09 -0.79 -31.01
C PHE A 117 -28.03 -1.68 -30.35
N ALA A 118 -27.88 -2.89 -30.85
CA ALA A 118 -26.86 -3.86 -30.44
C ALA A 118 -25.83 -4.13 -31.56
N SER A 119 -26.24 -4.07 -32.84
CA SER A 119 -25.36 -4.44 -33.96
C SER A 119 -25.62 -3.64 -35.23
N VAL A 120 -24.57 -3.47 -36.06
CA VAL A 120 -24.57 -2.65 -37.29
C VAL A 120 -23.72 -3.26 -38.40
N ILE A 121 -24.14 -3.03 -39.66
CA ILE A 121 -23.34 -3.26 -40.88
C ILE A 121 -23.44 -2.08 -41.86
N GLU A 122 -22.32 -1.75 -42.53
CA GLU A 122 -22.28 -0.90 -43.74
C GLU A 122 -22.93 -1.65 -44.92
N THR A 123 -23.67 -0.96 -45.79
CA THR A 123 -24.30 -1.52 -47.00
C THR A 123 -23.54 -1.18 -48.30
N ASP A 124 -23.74 -1.96 -49.38
CA ASP A 124 -23.12 -1.77 -50.72
C ASP A 124 -23.23 -0.33 -51.30
N ASP A 125 -24.21 0.47 -50.85
CA ASP A 125 -24.42 1.86 -51.24
C ASP A 125 -23.83 2.90 -50.25
N GLY A 126 -23.03 2.43 -49.29
CA GLY A 126 -22.39 3.21 -48.21
C GLY A 126 -23.33 3.61 -47.08
N GLY A 127 -24.57 3.10 -47.06
CA GLY A 127 -25.52 3.28 -45.96
C GLY A 127 -25.28 2.28 -44.82
N PHE A 128 -26.25 2.16 -43.91
CA PHE A 128 -26.14 1.27 -42.75
C PHE A 128 -27.44 0.53 -42.46
N ILE A 129 -27.34 -0.70 -41.93
CA ILE A 129 -28.42 -1.39 -41.21
C ILE A 129 -27.97 -1.55 -39.77
N ALA A 130 -28.78 -1.08 -38.81
CA ALA A 130 -28.60 -1.35 -37.39
C ALA A 130 -29.81 -2.11 -36.83
N VAL A 131 -29.58 -2.96 -35.82
CA VAL A 131 -30.61 -3.76 -35.15
C VAL A 131 -30.47 -3.71 -33.64
N GLY A 132 -31.57 -3.94 -32.93
CA GLY A 132 -31.61 -3.95 -31.47
C GLY A 132 -33.02 -4.17 -30.94
N ALA A 133 -33.47 -3.32 -30.02
CA ALA A 133 -34.81 -3.39 -29.45
C ALA A 133 -35.48 -2.01 -29.33
N THR A 134 -36.81 -1.98 -29.33
CA THR A 134 -37.61 -0.79 -29.09
C THR A 134 -38.78 -1.11 -28.16
N GLN A 135 -39.21 -0.11 -27.42
CA GLN A 135 -40.52 -0.11 -26.79
C GLN A 135 -41.39 1.03 -27.34
N SER A 136 -40.83 2.06 -27.96
CA SER A 136 -41.54 3.29 -28.29
C SER A 136 -42.59 3.15 -29.42
N ALA A 137 -43.70 3.88 -29.25
CA ALA A 137 -44.83 3.92 -30.21
C ALA A 137 -44.94 5.25 -30.96
N ASP A 138 -43.97 6.13 -30.73
CA ASP A 138 -43.94 7.55 -31.05
C ASP A 138 -42.50 8.00 -31.38
N GLY A 139 -42.22 9.30 -31.37
CA GLY A 139 -40.93 9.82 -31.85
C GLY A 139 -40.73 9.55 -33.35
N ASN A 140 -39.58 8.99 -33.72
CA ASN A 140 -39.33 8.56 -35.11
C ASN A 140 -39.72 7.08 -35.37
N LEU A 141 -40.28 6.40 -34.38
CA LEU A 141 -40.81 5.03 -34.44
C LEU A 141 -42.36 4.98 -34.39
N GLU A 142 -43.04 6.08 -34.80
CA GLU A 142 -44.50 6.23 -34.68
C GLU A 142 -45.28 5.05 -35.30
N GLY A 143 -46.02 4.33 -34.45
CA GLY A 143 -46.90 3.23 -34.86
C GLY A 143 -46.19 1.92 -35.22
N LEU A 144 -44.94 1.71 -34.78
CA LEU A 144 -44.21 0.44 -34.93
C LEU A 144 -44.37 -0.54 -33.75
N ASP A 145 -44.74 -0.05 -32.56
CA ASP A 145 -45.05 -0.83 -31.33
C ASP A 145 -46.21 -1.82 -31.57
N LYS A 146 -45.93 -3.12 -31.40
CA LYS A 146 -46.93 -4.22 -31.43
C LYS A 146 -47.27 -4.72 -30.02
N GLY A 147 -46.32 -4.63 -29.09
CA GLY A 147 -46.44 -5.04 -27.70
C GLY A 147 -45.08 -5.15 -27.00
N GLY A 148 -45.11 -5.23 -25.67
CA GLY A 148 -43.95 -5.46 -24.80
C GLY A 148 -42.67 -4.71 -25.18
N ASN A 149 -41.75 -5.44 -25.82
CA ASN A 149 -40.57 -4.92 -26.53
C ASN A 149 -40.63 -5.53 -27.94
N ASP A 150 -40.40 -4.75 -28.99
CA ASP A 150 -40.19 -5.26 -30.36
C ASP A 150 -38.69 -5.26 -30.70
N GLY A 151 -38.25 -6.19 -31.54
CA GLY A 151 -36.92 -6.14 -32.15
C GLY A 151 -36.82 -5.01 -33.18
N LEU A 152 -35.93 -4.04 -32.99
CA LEU A 152 -35.79 -2.88 -33.88
C LEU A 152 -34.87 -3.19 -35.06
N ILE A 153 -35.26 -2.77 -36.28
CA ILE A 153 -34.40 -2.79 -37.48
C ILE A 153 -34.48 -1.42 -38.16
N ALA A 154 -33.35 -0.74 -38.27
CA ALA A 154 -33.26 0.60 -38.86
C ALA A 154 -32.28 0.63 -40.04
N LYS A 155 -32.69 1.27 -41.15
CA LYS A 155 -31.86 1.55 -42.32
C LYS A 155 -31.54 3.04 -42.41
N PHE A 156 -30.27 3.36 -42.63
CA PHE A 156 -29.73 4.71 -42.71
C PHE A 156 -29.07 4.95 -44.08
N ASP A 157 -29.00 6.21 -44.52
CA ASP A 157 -28.23 6.60 -45.71
C ASP A 157 -26.74 6.76 -45.40
N ALA A 158 -25.91 6.98 -46.44
CA ALA A 158 -24.46 7.22 -46.32
C ALA A 158 -24.07 8.53 -45.60
N LYS A 159 -25.01 9.19 -44.91
CA LYS A 159 -24.77 10.29 -43.98
C LYS A 159 -25.22 9.97 -42.55
N GLY A 160 -25.62 8.72 -42.28
CA GLY A 160 -26.21 8.29 -41.02
C GLY A 160 -27.67 8.73 -40.83
N GLN A 161 -28.36 9.25 -41.85
CA GLN A 161 -29.73 9.72 -41.69
C GLN A 161 -30.73 8.57 -41.80
N LEU A 162 -31.65 8.45 -40.84
CA LEU A 162 -32.67 7.40 -40.80
C LEU A 162 -33.59 7.46 -42.04
N VAL A 163 -33.59 6.38 -42.82
CA VAL A 163 -34.39 6.24 -44.06
C VAL A 163 -35.67 5.46 -43.80
N LYS A 164 -35.60 4.39 -43.01
CA LYS A 164 -36.73 3.52 -42.66
C LYS A 164 -36.42 2.72 -41.39
N ALA A 165 -37.37 2.65 -40.46
CA ALA A 165 -37.39 1.65 -39.38
C ALA A 165 -38.51 0.63 -39.62
N VAL A 166 -38.34 -0.59 -39.10
CA VAL A 166 -39.38 -1.62 -38.91
C VAL A 166 -39.13 -2.36 -37.60
N THR A 167 -40.16 -3.04 -37.11
CA THR A 167 -40.10 -3.91 -35.93
C THR A 167 -40.27 -5.38 -36.30
N PHE A 168 -39.61 -6.27 -35.58
CA PHE A 168 -39.78 -7.72 -35.58
C PHE A 168 -40.37 -8.17 -34.24
N GLY A 169 -41.51 -8.86 -34.24
CA GLY A 169 -42.17 -9.27 -33.00
C GLY A 169 -43.69 -9.37 -33.05
N GLY A 170 -44.31 -9.41 -31.87
CA GLY A 170 -45.74 -9.54 -31.63
C GLY A 170 -46.19 -8.86 -30.33
N SER A 171 -46.99 -9.53 -29.50
CA SER A 171 -47.59 -8.89 -28.31
C SER A 171 -46.76 -8.90 -27.01
N ASP A 172 -45.68 -9.70 -26.94
CA ASP A 172 -44.83 -9.89 -25.75
C ASP A 172 -43.43 -9.26 -25.96
N LYS A 173 -42.35 -9.87 -25.45
CA LYS A 173 -40.98 -9.33 -25.52
C LYS A 173 -40.15 -10.02 -26.60
N ASP A 174 -39.72 -9.24 -27.58
CA ASP A 174 -38.88 -9.66 -28.68
C ASP A 174 -37.66 -8.71 -28.76
N GLY A 175 -36.57 -9.17 -29.37
CA GLY A 175 -35.33 -8.38 -29.45
C GLY A 175 -34.32 -8.97 -30.41
N LEU A 176 -33.56 -8.10 -31.10
CA LEU A 176 -32.51 -8.48 -32.04
C LEU A 176 -31.13 -8.14 -31.47
N THR A 177 -30.16 -8.99 -31.77
CA THR A 177 -28.82 -8.98 -31.16
C THR A 177 -27.76 -8.68 -32.20
N LYS A 178 -27.76 -9.42 -33.32
CA LYS A 178 -26.81 -9.26 -34.43
C LYS A 178 -27.51 -9.06 -35.78
N VAL A 179 -26.85 -8.33 -36.68
CA VAL A 179 -27.19 -8.29 -38.11
C VAL A 179 -25.98 -8.70 -38.95
N THR A 180 -26.22 -9.48 -40.02
CA THR A 180 -25.21 -9.87 -40.98
C THR A 180 -25.77 -9.93 -42.41
N TYR A 181 -24.88 -10.04 -43.39
CA TYR A 181 -25.25 -10.14 -44.81
C TYR A 181 -25.86 -11.51 -45.16
N ALA A 182 -26.91 -11.51 -45.98
CA ALA A 182 -27.44 -12.74 -46.56
C ALA A 182 -26.62 -13.18 -47.79
N THR A 183 -26.29 -14.47 -47.90
CA THR A 183 -25.46 -15.04 -48.98
C THR A 183 -26.05 -14.86 -50.38
N ASP A 184 -27.37 -14.72 -50.47
CA ASP A 184 -28.17 -14.50 -51.67
C ASP A 184 -28.78 -13.08 -51.77
N GLY A 185 -28.32 -12.12 -50.95
CA GLY A 185 -28.75 -10.72 -50.94
C GLY A 185 -29.85 -10.41 -49.91
N GLY A 186 -29.84 -9.17 -49.40
CA GLY A 186 -30.55 -8.80 -48.18
C GLY A 186 -29.73 -9.07 -46.91
N PHE A 187 -30.40 -9.15 -45.77
CA PHE A 187 -29.79 -9.22 -44.44
C PHE A 187 -30.40 -10.34 -43.60
N VAL A 188 -29.63 -10.92 -42.69
CA VAL A 188 -30.09 -11.88 -41.68
C VAL A 188 -29.85 -11.29 -40.30
N VAL A 189 -30.82 -11.47 -39.40
CA VAL A 189 -30.79 -10.98 -38.02
C VAL A 189 -31.00 -12.14 -37.05
N SER A 190 -30.28 -12.12 -35.93
CA SER A 190 -30.45 -13.04 -34.80
C SER A 190 -31.08 -12.34 -33.59
N GLY A 191 -31.56 -13.13 -32.64
CA GLY A 191 -32.04 -12.62 -31.36
C GLY A 191 -32.95 -13.61 -30.65
N PHE A 192 -34.00 -13.10 -30.03
CA PHE A 192 -35.00 -13.88 -29.32
C PHE A 192 -36.43 -13.35 -29.53
N SER A 193 -37.42 -14.18 -29.24
CA SER A 193 -38.83 -13.79 -29.23
C SER A 193 -39.64 -14.55 -28.19
N ASN A 194 -40.39 -13.83 -27.35
CA ASN A 194 -41.43 -14.38 -26.49
C ASN A 194 -42.80 -14.45 -27.19
N SER A 195 -43.06 -13.59 -28.19
CA SER A 195 -44.36 -13.48 -28.85
C SER A 195 -44.76 -14.73 -29.65
N HIS A 196 -46.00 -15.18 -29.49
CA HIS A 196 -46.59 -16.27 -30.30
C HIS A 196 -47.42 -15.78 -31.51
N ASP A 197 -47.51 -14.46 -31.71
CA ASP A 197 -48.25 -13.79 -32.77
C ASP A 197 -47.36 -12.79 -33.52
N GLY A 198 -47.96 -11.88 -34.30
CA GLY A 198 -47.21 -10.95 -35.16
C GLY A 198 -46.35 -11.70 -36.17
N ASP A 199 -45.06 -11.35 -36.27
CA ASP A 199 -44.10 -11.99 -37.17
C ASP A 199 -43.88 -13.48 -36.86
N MET A 200 -44.18 -13.92 -35.63
CA MET A 200 -44.01 -15.30 -35.19
C MET A 200 -45.19 -16.23 -35.55
N GLU A 201 -46.34 -15.71 -36.03
CA GLU A 201 -47.51 -16.54 -36.39
C GLU A 201 -47.14 -17.65 -37.38
N ALA A 202 -46.24 -17.35 -38.33
CA ALA A 202 -45.77 -18.29 -39.35
C ALA A 202 -44.93 -19.46 -38.79
N THR A 203 -44.37 -19.33 -37.58
CA THR A 203 -43.57 -20.39 -36.94
C THR A 203 -44.43 -21.48 -36.30
N GLY A 204 -45.69 -21.19 -35.99
CA GLY A 204 -46.58 -22.10 -35.26
C GLY A 204 -46.30 -22.19 -33.76
N LYS A 205 -45.53 -21.24 -33.18
CA LYS A 205 -45.32 -21.08 -31.74
C LYS A 205 -46.65 -20.92 -30.99
N THR A 206 -46.73 -21.46 -29.78
CA THR A 206 -47.93 -21.37 -28.92
C THR A 206 -47.62 -21.09 -27.44
N GLY A 207 -46.35 -21.00 -27.05
CA GLY A 207 -45.92 -20.61 -25.70
C GLY A 207 -45.51 -19.13 -25.64
N THR A 208 -45.28 -18.62 -24.43
CA THR A 208 -44.79 -17.25 -24.14
C THR A 208 -43.39 -17.25 -23.51
N ASP A 209 -42.75 -18.42 -23.53
CA ASP A 209 -41.32 -18.67 -23.31
C ASP A 209 -40.47 -17.96 -24.38
N ALA A 210 -39.19 -17.70 -24.12
CA ALA A 210 -38.32 -17.05 -25.11
C ALA A 210 -37.69 -18.12 -26.03
N ASP A 211 -37.95 -18.03 -27.33
CA ASP A 211 -37.27 -18.82 -28.35
C ASP A 211 -36.13 -18.03 -28.97
N ALA A 212 -35.03 -18.69 -29.34
CA ALA A 212 -34.00 -18.12 -30.20
C ALA A 212 -34.53 -18.01 -31.64
N ILE A 213 -34.32 -16.85 -32.28
CA ILE A 213 -34.82 -16.59 -33.63
C ILE A 213 -33.70 -16.23 -34.60
N LEU A 214 -33.91 -16.61 -35.85
CA LEU A 214 -33.14 -16.16 -37.00
C LEU A 214 -34.12 -15.71 -38.08
N ALA A 215 -34.02 -14.49 -38.57
CA ALA A 215 -34.94 -13.93 -39.57
C ALA A 215 -34.19 -13.29 -40.74
N LYS A 216 -34.73 -13.42 -41.96
CA LYS A 216 -34.17 -12.79 -43.17
C LYS A 216 -35.04 -11.63 -43.64
N TYR A 217 -34.41 -10.51 -43.96
CA TYR A 217 -35.00 -9.33 -44.59
C TYR A 217 -34.39 -9.09 -45.98
N ASN A 218 -35.16 -8.45 -46.86
CA ASN A 218 -34.63 -7.91 -48.13
C ASN A 218 -34.18 -6.43 -47.97
N ASP A 219 -33.51 -5.90 -49.00
CA ASP A 219 -32.90 -4.56 -49.01
C ASP A 219 -33.88 -3.40 -48.69
N ASP A 220 -35.18 -3.64 -48.92
CA ASP A 220 -36.31 -2.74 -48.66
C ASP A 220 -36.86 -2.87 -47.22
N LEU A 221 -36.25 -3.69 -46.34
CA LEU A 221 -36.75 -4.09 -45.02
C LEU A 221 -38.17 -4.69 -45.08
N ASN A 222 -38.32 -5.80 -45.79
CA ASN A 222 -39.48 -6.70 -45.69
C ASN A 222 -39.01 -8.08 -45.24
N LEU A 223 -39.72 -8.69 -44.28
CA LEU A 223 -39.47 -10.05 -43.80
C LEU A 223 -39.67 -11.07 -44.93
N VAL A 224 -38.71 -11.98 -45.10
CA VAL A 224 -38.67 -13.00 -46.16
C VAL A 224 -38.93 -14.39 -45.58
N TRP A 225 -38.26 -14.72 -44.47
CA TRP A 225 -38.50 -15.92 -43.67
C TRP A 225 -38.08 -15.69 -42.21
N VAL A 226 -38.65 -16.47 -41.30
CA VAL A 226 -38.29 -16.54 -39.88
C VAL A 226 -38.15 -18.00 -39.46
N SER A 227 -37.13 -18.27 -38.64
CA SER A 227 -36.75 -19.60 -38.16
C SER A 227 -36.60 -19.56 -36.64
N ARG A 228 -37.14 -20.58 -35.97
CA ARG A 228 -37.22 -20.68 -34.51
C ARG A 228 -36.36 -21.83 -33.99
N THR A 229 -35.72 -21.64 -32.84
CA THR A 229 -35.02 -22.67 -32.06
C THR A 229 -35.39 -22.54 -30.60
N GLY A 230 -36.02 -23.58 -30.07
CA GLY A 230 -36.70 -23.60 -28.78
C GLY A 230 -37.99 -24.41 -28.86
N GLY A 231 -38.47 -24.86 -27.71
CA GLY A 231 -39.46 -25.93 -27.59
C GLY A 231 -40.90 -25.43 -27.40
N THR A 232 -41.59 -25.98 -26.39
CA THR A 232 -42.84 -25.41 -25.86
C THR A 232 -42.98 -25.75 -24.37
N ALA A 233 -43.10 -24.72 -23.54
CA ALA A 233 -43.18 -24.76 -22.08
C ALA A 233 -43.70 -26.09 -21.48
N THR A 234 -42.81 -26.79 -20.79
CA THR A 234 -43.13 -28.09 -20.16
C THR A 234 -44.20 -27.95 -19.08
N GLU A 235 -44.91 -29.05 -18.78
CA GLU A 235 -45.95 -29.09 -17.72
C GLU A 235 -45.43 -28.71 -16.32
N SER A 236 -44.11 -28.59 -16.14
CA SER A 236 -43.41 -28.18 -14.91
C SER A 236 -43.51 -26.69 -14.59
N GLY A 237 -43.85 -25.83 -15.57
CA GLY A 237 -43.99 -24.38 -15.35
C GLY A 237 -42.66 -23.61 -15.19
N ILE A 238 -41.54 -24.21 -15.59
CA ILE A 238 -40.26 -23.50 -15.77
C ILE A 238 -40.32 -22.81 -17.14
N SER A 239 -39.95 -21.52 -17.22
CA SER A 239 -39.80 -20.86 -18.51
C SER A 239 -38.46 -21.26 -19.12
N ALA A 240 -38.52 -21.98 -20.25
CA ALA A 240 -37.39 -22.06 -21.17
C ALA A 240 -36.98 -20.66 -21.63
N THR A 241 -35.71 -20.48 -21.98
CA THR A 241 -35.13 -19.21 -22.42
C THR A 241 -33.99 -19.50 -23.37
N GLU A 242 -34.31 -19.52 -24.66
CA GLU A 242 -33.38 -19.69 -25.76
C GLU A 242 -33.05 -18.31 -26.35
N ARG A 243 -31.76 -18.04 -26.56
CA ARG A 243 -31.28 -16.85 -27.29
C ARG A 243 -30.22 -17.20 -28.32
N PHE A 244 -30.16 -16.42 -29.39
CA PHE A 244 -28.94 -16.26 -30.19
C PHE A 244 -28.41 -14.84 -30.00
N GLU A 245 -27.15 -14.71 -29.59
CA GLU A 245 -26.48 -13.41 -29.41
C GLU A 245 -25.69 -13.02 -30.66
N ASP A 246 -25.13 -13.98 -31.42
CA ASP A 246 -24.33 -13.72 -32.62
C ASP A 246 -24.64 -14.67 -33.78
N VAL A 247 -24.40 -14.23 -35.03
CA VAL A 247 -24.53 -15.02 -36.25
C VAL A 247 -23.51 -14.63 -37.33
N VAL A 248 -22.81 -15.64 -37.88
CA VAL A 248 -21.90 -15.48 -39.02
C VAL A 248 -22.40 -16.20 -40.28
N PRO A 249 -22.16 -15.63 -41.48
CA PRO A 249 -22.46 -16.30 -42.74
C PRO A 249 -21.44 -17.41 -43.01
N VAL A 250 -21.90 -18.51 -43.59
CA VAL A 250 -21.09 -19.70 -43.93
C VAL A 250 -21.09 -19.89 -45.44
N SER A 251 -19.91 -20.10 -46.02
CA SER A 251 -19.73 -20.36 -47.45
C SER A 251 -19.82 -21.86 -47.77
N ALA A 252 -20.22 -22.20 -48.99
CA ALA A 252 -20.20 -23.59 -49.45
C ALA A 252 -18.75 -24.09 -49.64
N ALA A 253 -18.35 -25.11 -48.87
CA ALA A 253 -16.96 -25.54 -48.75
C ALA A 253 -16.85 -27.06 -48.52
N LYS A 254 -15.62 -27.58 -48.43
CA LYS A 254 -15.36 -28.87 -47.78
C LYS A 254 -15.01 -28.67 -46.31
N ALA A 255 -15.22 -29.68 -45.48
CA ALA A 255 -14.61 -29.75 -44.15
C ALA A 255 -13.94 -31.11 -43.93
N LYS A 256 -13.11 -31.18 -42.89
CA LYS A 256 -12.55 -32.44 -42.37
C LYS A 256 -13.43 -32.93 -41.23
N ASP A 257 -14.05 -34.09 -41.43
CA ASP A 257 -14.93 -34.73 -40.47
C ASP A 257 -14.09 -35.34 -39.32
N ALA A 258 -14.10 -34.68 -38.16
CA ALA A 258 -13.33 -35.05 -36.99
C ALA A 258 -13.67 -36.47 -36.48
N ASP A 259 -14.98 -36.79 -36.44
CA ASP A 259 -15.52 -38.10 -36.02
C ASP A 259 -15.10 -39.25 -36.97
N ASN A 260 -14.75 -38.92 -38.21
CA ASN A 260 -14.51 -39.87 -39.30
C ASN A 260 -13.06 -39.77 -39.82
N LEU A 261 -12.10 -39.56 -38.92
CA LEU A 261 -10.65 -39.59 -39.19
C LEU A 261 -10.19 -38.59 -40.28
N GLY A 262 -10.87 -37.44 -40.40
CA GLY A 262 -10.56 -36.42 -41.41
C GLY A 262 -11.09 -36.75 -42.82
N ALA A 263 -12.19 -37.51 -42.92
CA ALA A 263 -12.93 -37.68 -44.17
C ALA A 263 -13.43 -36.32 -44.72
N GLU A 264 -13.61 -36.22 -46.04
CA GLU A 264 -14.12 -35.00 -46.67
C GLU A 264 -15.64 -34.98 -46.71
N VAL A 265 -16.23 -34.00 -46.03
CA VAL A 265 -17.68 -33.71 -46.04
C VAL A 265 -17.95 -32.38 -46.72
N ASP A 266 -19.14 -32.21 -47.28
CA ASP A 266 -19.61 -30.95 -47.87
C ASP A 266 -20.29 -30.10 -46.79
N VAL A 267 -19.88 -28.82 -46.70
CA VAL A 267 -20.53 -27.80 -45.87
C VAL A 267 -21.39 -26.93 -46.80
N ASN A 268 -22.69 -26.80 -46.48
CA ASN A 268 -23.62 -25.99 -47.26
C ASN A 268 -23.54 -24.51 -46.86
N ALA A 269 -23.71 -23.62 -47.84
CA ALA A 269 -23.86 -22.19 -47.57
C ALA A 269 -25.10 -21.90 -46.68
N GLY A 270 -25.02 -20.82 -45.91
CA GLY A 270 -26.08 -20.42 -44.98
C GLY A 270 -25.49 -19.65 -43.79
N TYR A 271 -25.93 -19.96 -42.57
CA TYR A 271 -25.64 -19.15 -41.38
C TYR A 271 -25.38 -20.03 -40.15
N LEU A 272 -24.40 -19.66 -39.32
CA LEU A 272 -24.17 -20.27 -38.01
C LEU A 272 -24.50 -19.24 -36.93
N ALA A 273 -25.44 -19.57 -36.05
CA ALA A 273 -25.81 -18.73 -34.90
C ALA A 273 -25.39 -19.38 -33.57
N VAL A 274 -24.99 -18.56 -32.60
CA VAL A 274 -24.58 -18.97 -31.25
C VAL A 274 -25.35 -18.21 -30.17
N GLY A 275 -25.45 -18.80 -28.99
CA GLY A 275 -26.10 -18.20 -27.82
C GLY A 275 -26.22 -19.23 -26.69
N TYR A 276 -27.35 -19.28 -26.01
CA TYR A 276 -27.58 -20.15 -24.86
C TYR A 276 -29.04 -20.56 -24.65
N SER A 277 -29.26 -21.62 -23.86
CA SER A 277 -30.56 -22.15 -23.46
C SER A 277 -30.49 -22.84 -22.11
N ASN A 278 -31.57 -22.78 -21.33
CA ASN A 278 -31.77 -23.58 -20.11
C ASN A 278 -32.82 -24.70 -20.29
N ALA A 279 -33.14 -25.07 -21.54
CA ALA A 279 -34.16 -26.05 -21.87
C ALA A 279 -33.59 -27.48 -21.92
N ALA A 280 -34.23 -28.37 -21.16
CA ALA A 280 -33.98 -29.80 -21.18
C ALA A 280 -35.17 -30.59 -21.77
N ASP A 281 -35.84 -30.02 -22.78
CA ASP A 281 -36.97 -30.63 -23.48
C ASP A 281 -36.57 -31.28 -24.82
N GLY A 282 -37.57 -31.72 -25.59
CA GLY A 282 -37.41 -32.78 -26.59
C GLY A 282 -36.57 -32.46 -27.82
N ASP A 283 -36.32 -31.18 -28.10
CA ASP A 283 -35.47 -30.72 -29.20
C ASP A 283 -34.14 -30.07 -28.75
N MET A 284 -33.99 -29.77 -27.46
CA MET A 284 -32.73 -29.34 -26.83
C MET A 284 -32.05 -30.52 -26.11
N VAL A 285 -31.68 -31.53 -26.91
CA VAL A 285 -31.05 -32.76 -26.40
C VAL A 285 -29.58 -32.54 -26.10
N GLY A 286 -29.27 -32.25 -24.83
CA GLY A 286 -27.88 -32.18 -24.36
C GLY A 286 -27.62 -31.33 -23.11
N SER A 287 -28.63 -30.59 -22.61
CA SER A 287 -28.45 -29.69 -21.46
C SER A 287 -28.01 -30.45 -20.20
N LYS A 288 -27.08 -29.84 -19.46
CA LYS A 288 -26.39 -30.47 -18.31
C LYS A 288 -26.71 -29.80 -16.97
N GLY A 289 -27.05 -28.52 -16.95
CA GLY A 289 -27.17 -27.76 -15.71
C GLY A 289 -28.10 -26.54 -15.77
N GLY A 290 -27.49 -25.35 -15.79
CA GLY A 290 -28.16 -24.06 -15.75
C GLY A 290 -28.53 -23.57 -17.14
N TYR A 291 -27.73 -22.66 -17.69
CA TYR A 291 -27.70 -22.39 -19.12
C TYR A 291 -26.60 -23.24 -19.76
N ASP A 292 -26.83 -23.77 -20.95
CA ASP A 292 -25.83 -24.40 -21.81
C ASP A 292 -25.64 -23.55 -23.08
N VAL A 293 -24.44 -23.52 -23.64
CA VAL A 293 -24.13 -22.86 -24.92
C VAL A 293 -24.90 -23.56 -26.04
N VAL A 294 -25.62 -22.82 -26.88
CA VAL A 294 -26.33 -23.34 -28.06
C VAL A 294 -25.63 -22.90 -29.33
N VAL A 295 -25.43 -23.83 -30.27
CA VAL A 295 -24.91 -23.53 -31.61
C VAL A 295 -25.77 -24.20 -32.68
N ALA A 296 -26.26 -23.41 -33.64
CA ALA A 296 -27.18 -23.87 -34.68
C ALA A 296 -26.72 -23.45 -36.08
N LYS A 297 -26.66 -24.42 -37.00
CA LYS A 297 -26.37 -24.21 -38.43
C LYS A 297 -27.65 -24.23 -39.24
N PHE A 298 -27.80 -23.24 -40.12
CA PHE A 298 -28.94 -23.09 -41.03
C PHE A 298 -28.47 -23.07 -42.50
N ASP A 299 -29.36 -23.46 -43.42
CA ASP A 299 -29.19 -23.23 -44.86
C ASP A 299 -29.57 -21.78 -45.26
N GLU A 300 -29.32 -21.41 -46.51
CA GLU A 300 -29.64 -20.07 -47.06
C GLU A 300 -31.13 -19.68 -46.97
N ARG A 301 -32.02 -20.63 -46.65
CA ARG A 301 -33.47 -20.47 -46.54
C ARG A 301 -33.98 -20.58 -45.10
N GLY A 302 -33.08 -20.60 -44.12
CA GLY A 302 -33.42 -20.69 -42.70
C GLY A 302 -33.78 -22.09 -42.20
N ASN A 303 -33.59 -23.16 -42.99
CA ASN A 303 -33.81 -24.52 -42.50
C ASN A 303 -32.63 -24.92 -41.59
N ARG A 304 -32.91 -25.31 -40.33
CA ARG A 304 -31.89 -25.79 -39.39
C ARG A 304 -31.32 -27.13 -39.88
N GLU A 305 -30.04 -27.14 -40.25
CA GLU A 305 -29.30 -28.33 -40.71
C GLU A 305 -28.85 -29.18 -39.52
N TRP A 306 -28.31 -28.53 -38.48
CA TRP A 306 -27.95 -29.17 -37.22
C TRP A 306 -27.99 -28.20 -36.04
N LEU A 307 -28.05 -28.76 -34.84
CA LEU A 307 -27.91 -28.05 -33.56
C LEU A 307 -26.92 -28.84 -32.68
N ARG A 308 -26.18 -28.12 -31.84
CA ARG A 308 -25.29 -28.62 -30.79
C ARG A 308 -25.50 -27.80 -29.53
N MET A 309 -25.19 -28.41 -28.39
CA MET A 309 -25.05 -27.69 -27.14
C MET A 309 -23.75 -28.11 -26.45
N TYR A 310 -23.12 -27.17 -25.74
CA TYR A 310 -21.84 -27.35 -25.04
C TYR A 310 -21.93 -26.71 -23.66
N GLY A 311 -21.28 -27.27 -22.65
CA GLY A 311 -21.35 -26.74 -21.29
C GLY A 311 -21.17 -27.79 -20.20
N GLY A 312 -21.72 -27.52 -19.03
CA GLY A 312 -21.61 -28.31 -17.80
C GLY A 312 -22.77 -28.08 -16.83
N ASP A 313 -22.54 -28.37 -15.55
CA ASP A 313 -23.57 -28.32 -14.50
C ASP A 313 -23.93 -26.88 -14.05
N GLY A 314 -23.16 -25.85 -14.48
CA GLY A 314 -23.37 -24.43 -14.18
C GLY A 314 -24.15 -23.65 -15.26
N SER A 315 -23.99 -22.32 -15.32
CA SER A 315 -24.46 -21.50 -16.44
C SER A 315 -23.33 -21.15 -17.41
N ASP A 316 -23.49 -21.55 -18.66
CA ASP A 316 -22.54 -21.37 -19.74
C ASP A 316 -23.21 -20.66 -20.91
N LYS A 317 -22.61 -19.56 -21.39
CA LYS A 317 -23.21 -18.65 -22.39
C LYS A 317 -22.19 -18.27 -23.44
N ALA A 318 -22.52 -18.45 -24.72
CA ALA A 318 -21.74 -17.89 -25.83
C ALA A 318 -22.30 -16.53 -26.22
N MET A 319 -21.42 -15.55 -26.41
CA MET A 319 -21.78 -14.17 -26.72
C MET A 319 -21.39 -13.79 -28.15
N ALA A 320 -20.24 -14.28 -28.63
CA ALA A 320 -19.72 -13.96 -29.97
C ALA A 320 -19.13 -15.18 -30.70
N VAL A 321 -19.12 -15.13 -32.04
CA VAL A 321 -18.51 -16.15 -32.90
C VAL A 321 -17.78 -15.56 -34.10
N THR A 322 -16.59 -16.10 -34.40
CA THR A 322 -15.80 -15.79 -35.60
C THR A 322 -15.41 -17.05 -36.37
N HIS A 323 -14.97 -16.89 -37.62
CA HIS A 323 -14.40 -17.97 -38.43
C HIS A 323 -13.00 -18.34 -37.92
N ALA A 324 -12.69 -19.64 -37.89
CA ALA A 324 -11.35 -20.12 -37.55
C ALA A 324 -10.34 -19.75 -38.66
N LYS A 325 -9.10 -19.46 -38.27
CA LYS A 325 -8.08 -18.92 -39.18
C LYS A 325 -7.78 -19.87 -40.35
N ALA A 326 -7.78 -19.32 -41.57
CA ALA A 326 -7.58 -20.09 -42.79
C ALA A 326 -6.08 -20.44 -42.99
N THR A 327 -5.75 -21.72 -42.86
CA THR A 327 -4.38 -22.22 -42.99
C THR A 327 -3.90 -22.23 -44.44
N LEU A 328 -2.59 -22.04 -44.67
CA LEU A 328 -1.99 -22.02 -46.02
C LEU A 328 -2.23 -23.31 -46.84
N SER A 329 -2.57 -24.42 -46.18
CA SER A 329 -2.94 -25.69 -46.81
C SER A 329 -4.40 -25.77 -47.26
N SER A 330 -5.31 -24.93 -46.71
CA SER A 330 -6.72 -24.89 -47.13
C SER A 330 -7.01 -23.83 -48.18
N VAL A 331 -6.16 -22.82 -48.42
CA VAL A 331 -6.42 -21.75 -49.40
C VAL A 331 -5.92 -22.10 -50.81
N LYS A 332 -6.74 -21.82 -51.84
CA LYS A 332 -6.34 -21.89 -53.26
C LYS A 332 -6.86 -20.67 -54.03
N ASP A 333 -5.98 -20.02 -54.78
CA ASP A 333 -6.29 -18.85 -55.61
C ASP A 333 -6.99 -17.69 -54.85
N GLY A 334 -6.80 -17.63 -53.52
CA GLY A 334 -7.45 -16.66 -52.61
C GLY A 334 -8.78 -17.14 -52.01
N THR A 335 -9.28 -18.32 -52.36
CA THR A 335 -10.52 -18.90 -51.82
C THR A 335 -10.21 -20.07 -50.88
N PRO A 336 -10.86 -20.17 -49.70
CA PRO A 336 -10.82 -21.38 -48.88
C PRO A 336 -11.38 -22.58 -49.66
N THR A 337 -10.60 -23.65 -49.75
CA THR A 337 -11.04 -24.96 -50.25
C THR A 337 -11.57 -25.84 -49.12
N TYR A 338 -11.20 -25.52 -47.88
CA TYR A 338 -11.79 -26.05 -46.67
C TYR A 338 -12.30 -24.93 -45.76
N ASP A 339 -13.43 -25.18 -45.13
CA ASP A 339 -13.88 -24.53 -43.91
C ASP A 339 -13.05 -25.10 -42.74
N ASN A 340 -12.42 -24.21 -41.98
CA ASN A 340 -11.55 -24.55 -40.85
C ASN A 340 -12.28 -24.55 -39.49
N GLY A 341 -13.61 -24.34 -39.50
CA GLY A 341 -14.44 -24.24 -38.29
C GLY A 341 -14.61 -22.81 -37.77
N PHE A 342 -14.98 -22.71 -36.50
CA PHE A 342 -15.38 -21.47 -35.83
C PHE A 342 -14.76 -21.38 -34.45
N VAL A 343 -14.49 -20.16 -33.99
CA VAL A 343 -14.11 -19.88 -32.59
C VAL A 343 -15.22 -19.07 -31.95
N ILE A 344 -15.64 -19.49 -30.76
CA ILE A 344 -16.74 -18.95 -29.99
C ILE A 344 -16.17 -18.45 -28.66
N ALA A 345 -16.56 -17.24 -28.26
CA ALA A 345 -16.25 -16.69 -26.95
C ALA A 345 -17.50 -16.61 -26.07
N GLY A 346 -17.28 -16.66 -24.76
CA GLY A 346 -18.35 -16.66 -23.80
C GLY A 346 -17.90 -16.74 -22.35
N THR A 347 -18.86 -16.98 -21.48
CA THR A 347 -18.71 -17.01 -20.02
C THR A 347 -19.23 -18.34 -19.47
N THR A 348 -18.47 -18.97 -18.58
CA THR A 348 -18.75 -20.29 -17.98
C THR A 348 -18.71 -20.21 -16.45
N GLU A 349 -19.79 -20.63 -15.80
CA GLU A 349 -19.85 -20.91 -14.36
C GLU A 349 -19.52 -22.39 -14.08
N SER A 350 -19.44 -23.24 -15.12
CA SER A 350 -19.15 -24.66 -14.99
C SER A 350 -17.68 -24.96 -14.66
N ALA A 351 -17.43 -25.68 -13.56
CA ALA A 351 -16.11 -26.23 -13.22
C ALA A 351 -15.74 -27.51 -14.03
N SER A 352 -16.71 -28.10 -14.73
CA SER A 352 -16.53 -29.29 -15.56
C SER A 352 -17.49 -29.29 -16.76
N GLY A 353 -16.99 -29.55 -17.96
CA GLY A 353 -17.84 -29.58 -19.15
C GLY A 353 -17.05 -29.74 -20.44
N ASP A 354 -17.57 -29.16 -21.52
CA ASP A 354 -16.87 -29.07 -22.81
C ASP A 354 -16.08 -27.75 -22.98
N LEU A 355 -15.96 -26.97 -21.90
CA LEU A 355 -15.43 -25.59 -21.88
C LEU A 355 -14.15 -25.43 -21.03
N GLY A 356 -13.49 -26.55 -20.69
CA GLY A 356 -12.33 -26.60 -19.80
C GLY A 356 -12.63 -27.22 -18.43
N THR A 357 -11.67 -27.08 -17.51
CA THR A 357 -11.73 -27.56 -16.12
C THR A 357 -11.14 -26.50 -15.20
N ARG A 358 -11.87 -26.10 -14.15
CA ARG A 358 -11.42 -25.15 -13.11
C ARG A 358 -10.96 -25.91 -11.87
N ASP A 359 -9.97 -25.39 -11.16
CA ASP A 359 -9.58 -25.95 -9.85
C ASP A 359 -10.52 -25.46 -8.72
N LEU A 360 -11.20 -24.32 -8.90
CA LEU A 360 -12.06 -23.69 -7.89
C LEU A 360 -13.57 -24.01 -8.06
N ALA A 361 -13.98 -25.20 -7.61
CA ALA A 361 -15.40 -25.54 -7.45
C ALA A 361 -15.99 -24.93 -6.15
N GLY A 362 -16.30 -23.63 -6.17
CA GLY A 362 -16.95 -22.92 -5.06
C GLY A 362 -18.43 -23.32 -4.88
N THR A 363 -18.86 -23.53 -3.62
CA THR A 363 -20.26 -23.83 -3.26
C THR A 363 -20.70 -23.02 -2.03
N ASP A 364 -20.24 -21.79 -1.94
CA ASP A 364 -20.48 -20.82 -0.88
C ASP A 364 -21.50 -19.75 -1.31
N ASP A 365 -22.33 -19.29 -0.35
CA ASP A 365 -23.48 -18.40 -0.59
C ASP A 365 -23.10 -16.92 -0.88
N SER A 366 -21.89 -16.66 -1.40
CA SER A 366 -21.24 -15.34 -1.50
C SER A 366 -21.29 -14.71 -2.90
N GLY A 367 -21.27 -15.51 -3.98
CA GLY A 367 -21.31 -14.99 -5.35
C GLY A 367 -21.08 -16.08 -6.41
N ALA A 368 -21.56 -15.88 -7.63
CA ALA A 368 -21.34 -16.80 -8.74
C ALA A 368 -19.95 -16.54 -9.36
N LYS A 369 -19.02 -17.49 -9.21
CA LYS A 369 -17.67 -17.38 -9.80
C LYS A 369 -17.74 -17.78 -11.27
N SER A 370 -17.61 -16.82 -12.18
CA SER A 370 -17.55 -17.06 -13.63
C SER A 370 -16.12 -16.98 -14.19
N ALA A 371 -15.89 -17.62 -15.32
CA ALA A 371 -14.65 -17.57 -16.10
C ALA A 371 -14.95 -17.27 -17.58
N ALA A 372 -14.08 -16.56 -18.28
CA ALA A 372 -14.18 -16.40 -19.74
C ALA A 372 -13.60 -17.64 -20.46
N PHE A 373 -14.26 -18.09 -21.53
CA PHE A 373 -13.80 -19.22 -22.35
C PHE A 373 -13.63 -18.86 -23.82
N ALA A 374 -12.70 -19.56 -24.47
CA ALA A 374 -12.61 -19.68 -25.92
C ALA A 374 -12.81 -21.14 -26.33
N LEU A 375 -13.77 -21.38 -27.22
CA LEU A 375 -14.15 -22.70 -27.72
C LEU A 375 -13.97 -22.75 -29.24
N LYS A 376 -13.11 -23.64 -29.73
CA LYS A 376 -13.01 -23.92 -31.17
C LYS A 376 -13.83 -25.15 -31.54
N ILE A 377 -14.72 -24.99 -32.51
CA ILE A 377 -15.49 -26.08 -33.11
C ILE A 377 -15.16 -26.25 -34.59
N SER A 378 -15.17 -27.50 -35.08
CA SER A 378 -15.12 -27.80 -36.50
C SER A 378 -16.42 -27.38 -37.21
N ALA A 379 -16.38 -27.28 -38.54
CA ALA A 379 -17.52 -26.86 -39.36
C ALA A 379 -18.76 -27.80 -39.30
N THR A 380 -18.63 -28.98 -38.69
CA THR A 380 -19.73 -29.93 -38.43
C THR A 380 -20.24 -29.93 -36.99
N GLY A 381 -19.75 -29.01 -36.15
CA GLY A 381 -20.16 -28.87 -34.76
C GLY A 381 -19.58 -29.96 -33.86
N TYR A 382 -18.25 -30.03 -33.79
CA TYR A 382 -17.50 -30.85 -32.83
C TYR A 382 -16.35 -30.03 -32.26
N VAL A 383 -16.11 -30.12 -30.96
CA VAL A 383 -15.02 -29.41 -30.27
C VAL A 383 -13.67 -29.91 -30.79
N GLU A 384 -12.78 -28.98 -31.18
CA GLU A 384 -11.38 -29.26 -31.48
C GLU A 384 -10.48 -28.92 -30.28
N TRP A 385 -10.73 -27.78 -29.64
CA TRP A 385 -10.14 -27.39 -28.35
C TRP A 385 -11.08 -26.43 -27.60
N SER A 386 -10.88 -26.35 -26.29
CA SER A 386 -11.60 -25.45 -25.37
C SER A 386 -10.64 -25.01 -24.28
N ASN A 387 -10.42 -23.71 -24.11
CA ASN A 387 -9.55 -23.17 -23.07
C ASN A 387 -10.27 -22.05 -22.31
N LEU A 388 -9.98 -21.94 -21.02
CA LEU A 388 -10.32 -20.78 -20.22
C LEU A 388 -9.29 -19.68 -20.51
N VAL A 389 -9.74 -18.43 -20.48
CA VAL A 389 -8.84 -17.27 -20.60
C VAL A 389 -8.16 -17.03 -19.25
N GLU A 390 -8.96 -16.99 -18.19
CA GLU A 390 -8.60 -16.95 -16.78
C GLU A 390 -9.63 -17.79 -16.00
N ASP A 391 -9.31 -18.31 -14.81
CA ASP A 391 -10.28 -19.03 -13.95
C ASP A 391 -10.53 -18.40 -12.56
N SER A 392 -10.14 -17.13 -12.43
CA SER A 392 -10.38 -16.18 -11.33
C SER A 392 -11.86 -15.82 -11.07
N GLU A 393 -12.13 -14.89 -10.15
CA GLU A 393 -13.50 -14.49 -9.79
C GLU A 393 -14.15 -13.47 -10.74
N GLU A 394 -15.40 -13.74 -11.11
CA GLU A 394 -16.29 -12.82 -11.87
C GLU A 394 -15.81 -12.38 -13.28
N VAL A 395 -15.02 -13.21 -13.97
CA VAL A 395 -14.58 -12.95 -15.35
C VAL A 395 -15.67 -13.31 -16.37
N ALA A 396 -15.82 -12.50 -17.42
CA ALA A 396 -16.76 -12.69 -18.52
C ALA A 396 -16.11 -12.43 -19.89
N GLY A 397 -16.49 -13.21 -20.91
CA GLY A 397 -15.97 -13.12 -22.27
C GLY A 397 -17.06 -12.77 -23.27
N GLU A 398 -16.98 -11.58 -23.88
CA GLU A 398 -18.12 -10.95 -24.58
C GLU A 398 -17.93 -10.91 -26.11
N ALA A 399 -16.69 -10.68 -26.60
CA ALA A 399 -16.44 -10.51 -28.04
C ALA A 399 -15.18 -11.24 -28.54
N VAL A 400 -15.13 -11.62 -29.83
CA VAL A 400 -13.98 -12.38 -30.41
C VAL A 400 -13.72 -12.08 -31.88
N LEU A 401 -12.44 -12.05 -32.26
CA LEU A 401 -11.93 -11.88 -33.62
C LEU A 401 -10.84 -12.89 -33.97
N THR A 402 -10.64 -13.11 -35.26
CA THR A 402 -9.45 -13.77 -35.80
C THR A 402 -8.29 -12.77 -35.81
N SER A 403 -7.18 -13.10 -35.16
CA SER A 403 -5.99 -12.23 -35.09
C SER A 403 -5.38 -12.01 -36.47
N THR A 404 -4.78 -10.84 -36.75
CA THR A 404 -4.00 -10.61 -37.97
C THR A 404 -2.74 -11.46 -37.99
N THR A 405 -2.00 -11.56 -36.88
CA THR A 405 -0.73 -12.31 -36.77
C THR A 405 -0.93 -13.83 -36.64
N GLU A 406 -1.33 -14.34 -35.47
CA GLU A 406 -1.61 -15.76 -35.20
C GLU A 406 -2.82 -15.94 -34.27
N GLY A 407 -3.63 -16.99 -34.49
CA GLY A 407 -4.78 -17.27 -33.63
C GLY A 407 -5.87 -16.19 -33.58
N TYR A 408 -6.22 -15.74 -32.37
CA TYR A 408 -7.48 -15.05 -32.03
C TYR A 408 -7.30 -13.99 -30.95
N LEU A 409 -8.16 -12.95 -31.00
CA LEU A 409 -8.29 -11.96 -29.93
C LEU A 409 -9.68 -12.11 -29.30
N LEU A 410 -9.75 -12.17 -27.97
CA LEU A 410 -10.99 -12.24 -27.18
C LEU A 410 -11.03 -11.05 -26.23
N ALA A 411 -12.15 -10.32 -26.21
CA ALA A 411 -12.36 -9.17 -25.33
C ALA A 411 -13.47 -9.47 -24.32
N GLY A 412 -13.33 -8.90 -23.12
CA GLY A 412 -14.24 -9.14 -22.01
C GLY A 412 -13.97 -8.26 -20.81
N THR A 413 -14.50 -8.65 -19.66
CA THR A 413 -14.41 -7.90 -18.40
C THR A 413 -14.09 -8.83 -17.24
N HIS A 414 -13.23 -8.40 -16.33
CA HIS A 414 -12.80 -9.15 -15.14
C HIS A 414 -13.02 -8.33 -13.86
N LYS A 415 -12.58 -8.85 -12.71
CA LYS A 415 -12.65 -8.19 -11.40
C LYS A 415 -11.33 -8.47 -10.67
N VAL A 416 -10.47 -7.46 -10.54
CA VAL A 416 -9.06 -7.67 -10.14
C VAL A 416 -8.95 -7.95 -8.64
N ASN A 417 -8.65 -9.20 -8.23
CA ASN A 417 -8.26 -9.46 -6.82
C ASN A 417 -7.49 -10.77 -6.51
N ASP A 418 -7.02 -11.54 -7.50
CA ASP A 418 -6.34 -12.84 -7.29
C ASP A 418 -4.97 -13.02 -7.98
N GLY A 419 -4.49 -12.04 -8.74
CA GLY A 419 -3.05 -11.87 -9.05
C GLY A 419 -2.46 -12.74 -10.16
N ASP A 420 -3.28 -13.25 -11.07
CA ASP A 420 -2.85 -13.90 -12.32
C ASP A 420 -2.72 -12.91 -13.50
N PHE A 421 -3.53 -11.84 -13.51
CA PHE A 421 -3.30 -10.62 -14.27
C PHE A 421 -2.10 -9.84 -13.67
N SER A 422 -1.02 -9.74 -14.44
CA SER A 422 0.32 -9.45 -13.90
C SER A 422 0.64 -7.96 -13.65
N GLY A 423 -0.01 -7.36 -12.65
CA GLY A 423 0.56 -6.20 -11.93
C GLY A 423 -0.07 -4.83 -12.16
N THR A 424 -1.39 -4.74 -12.39
CA THR A 424 -2.14 -3.47 -12.30
C THR A 424 -2.75 -3.29 -10.90
N ASP A 425 -2.72 -2.06 -10.37
CA ASP A 425 -3.18 -1.74 -9.01
C ASP A 425 -4.68 -1.98 -8.78
N ALA A 426 -5.04 -2.33 -7.54
CA ALA A 426 -6.35 -2.85 -7.20
C ALA A 426 -7.46 -1.77 -7.13
N CYS A 427 -8.38 -1.78 -8.11
CA CYS A 427 -9.72 -1.25 -7.95
C CYS A 427 -10.69 -2.38 -7.56
N GLN A 428 -11.55 -2.16 -6.55
CA GLN A 428 -12.45 -3.18 -6.00
C GLN A 428 -13.69 -3.48 -6.88
N LYS A 429 -13.56 -3.33 -8.20
CA LYS A 429 -14.63 -3.23 -9.19
C LYS A 429 -14.24 -4.00 -10.46
N LYS A 430 -14.87 -3.70 -11.61
CA LYS A 430 -14.66 -4.43 -12.86
C LYS A 430 -13.92 -3.63 -13.92
N ASP A 431 -12.96 -4.26 -14.57
CA ASP A 431 -12.12 -3.66 -15.61
C ASP A 431 -12.20 -4.45 -16.93
N ALA A 432 -11.83 -3.82 -18.04
CA ALA A 432 -11.86 -4.42 -19.37
C ALA A 432 -10.54 -5.14 -19.70
N PHE A 433 -10.61 -6.21 -20.49
CA PHE A 433 -9.41 -6.92 -20.96
C PHE A 433 -9.50 -7.35 -22.44
N VAL A 434 -8.34 -7.55 -23.07
CA VAL A 434 -8.19 -8.25 -24.36
C VAL A 434 -7.10 -9.32 -24.25
N ALA A 435 -7.49 -10.56 -24.48
CA ALA A 435 -6.64 -11.74 -24.48
C ALA A 435 -6.24 -12.16 -25.91
N HIS A 436 -4.97 -12.50 -26.10
CA HIS A 436 -4.46 -13.07 -27.34
C HIS A 436 -4.21 -14.57 -27.17
N LEU A 437 -4.77 -15.36 -28.08
CA LEU A 437 -4.78 -16.82 -28.06
C LEU A 437 -4.17 -17.36 -29.35
N SER A 438 -3.42 -18.46 -29.29
CA SER A 438 -2.81 -19.11 -30.45
C SER A 438 -3.82 -19.83 -31.38
N ASP A 439 -3.36 -20.32 -32.54
CA ASP A 439 -4.17 -21.16 -33.45
C ASP A 439 -4.70 -22.45 -32.78
N ASP A 440 -3.98 -22.98 -31.78
CA ASP A 440 -4.36 -24.11 -30.91
C ASP A 440 -4.94 -23.70 -29.54
N GLY A 441 -5.19 -22.40 -29.34
CA GLY A 441 -5.97 -21.83 -28.24
C GLY A 441 -5.22 -21.62 -26.93
N ALA A 442 -3.90 -21.77 -26.90
CA ALA A 442 -3.08 -21.42 -25.75
C ALA A 442 -3.04 -19.90 -25.56
N ARG A 443 -3.06 -19.43 -24.31
CA ARG A 443 -2.95 -18.01 -23.96
C ARG A 443 -1.53 -17.52 -24.23
N LEU A 444 -1.39 -16.53 -25.12
CA LEU A 444 -0.11 -15.91 -25.47
C LEU A 444 0.17 -14.72 -24.53
N GLY A 445 -0.86 -13.92 -24.25
CA GLY A 445 -0.87 -12.85 -23.25
C GLY A 445 -2.25 -12.24 -23.10
N VAL A 446 -2.43 -11.37 -22.11
CA VAL A 446 -3.67 -10.63 -21.86
C VAL A 446 -3.32 -9.23 -21.35
N GLU A 447 -3.92 -8.22 -21.96
CA GLU A 447 -3.79 -6.82 -21.55
C GLU A 447 -5.10 -6.34 -20.91
N SER A 448 -5.01 -5.52 -19.87
CA SER A 448 -6.18 -5.00 -19.13
C SER A 448 -6.15 -3.47 -19.06
N PHE A 449 -7.33 -2.85 -19.05
CA PHE A 449 -7.49 -1.39 -19.05
C PHE A 449 -8.82 -1.01 -18.39
N GLY A 450 -8.83 0.12 -17.69
CA GLY A 450 -9.90 0.48 -16.77
C GLY A 450 -9.67 1.80 -16.07
N GLY A 451 -10.33 1.97 -14.93
CA GLY A 451 -10.26 3.16 -14.08
C GLY A 451 -10.93 2.91 -12.72
N ASN A 452 -11.44 3.96 -12.08
CA ASN A 452 -11.95 3.85 -10.71
C ASN A 452 -13.37 3.25 -10.54
N ASP A 453 -14.10 2.88 -11.59
CA ASP A 453 -15.45 2.29 -11.54
C ASP A 453 -15.69 1.21 -12.61
N ASP A 454 -16.87 0.56 -12.65
CA ASP A 454 -17.06 -0.61 -13.54
C ASP A 454 -16.96 -0.24 -15.03
N ASP A 455 -15.97 -0.82 -15.70
CA ASP A 455 -15.69 -0.68 -17.13
C ASP A 455 -15.94 -2.00 -17.87
N ALA A 456 -17.04 -2.02 -18.66
CA ALA A 456 -17.58 -3.20 -19.31
C ALA A 456 -17.33 -3.19 -20.82
N VAL A 457 -16.87 -4.31 -21.39
CA VAL A 457 -16.73 -4.51 -22.84
C VAL A 457 -18.01 -5.12 -23.42
N GLU A 458 -18.41 -4.65 -24.60
CA GLU A 458 -19.52 -5.22 -25.39
C GLU A 458 -19.07 -5.67 -26.79
N GLY A 459 -18.05 -5.02 -27.38
CA GLY A 459 -17.63 -5.30 -28.76
C GLY A 459 -16.16 -5.01 -29.07
N ILE A 460 -15.64 -5.72 -30.08
CA ILE A 460 -14.25 -5.58 -30.59
C ILE A 460 -14.24 -5.60 -32.13
N ALA A 461 -13.40 -4.76 -32.74
CA ALA A 461 -13.17 -4.67 -34.18
C ALA A 461 -11.69 -4.34 -34.49
N TYR A 462 -11.33 -4.23 -35.77
CA TYR A 462 -10.04 -3.72 -36.22
C TYR A 462 -10.15 -2.28 -36.74
N ASP A 463 -9.16 -1.44 -36.45
CA ASP A 463 -8.96 -0.13 -37.10
C ASP A 463 -8.64 -0.27 -38.60
N GLY A 464 -8.27 -1.49 -39.01
CA GLY A 464 -8.00 -1.93 -40.38
C GLY A 464 -6.74 -1.34 -41.01
N VAL A 465 -5.81 -0.82 -40.20
CA VAL A 465 -4.38 -0.80 -40.50
C VAL A 465 -3.74 -2.00 -39.79
N ASP A 466 -3.84 -2.06 -38.46
CA ASP A 466 -3.51 -3.22 -37.61
C ASP A 466 -4.13 -3.11 -36.19
N ASN A 467 -4.40 -1.91 -35.66
CA ASN A 467 -4.86 -1.68 -34.27
C ASN A 467 -6.25 -2.27 -33.97
N VAL A 468 -6.51 -2.50 -32.68
CA VAL A 468 -7.75 -3.11 -32.19
C VAL A 468 -8.67 -2.03 -31.62
N LEU A 469 -9.91 -1.96 -32.10
CA LEU A 469 -10.95 -1.11 -31.52
C LEU A 469 -11.77 -1.92 -30.52
N VAL A 470 -11.96 -1.41 -29.30
CA VAL A 470 -12.88 -1.98 -28.30
C VAL A 470 -13.95 -0.95 -27.96
N CYS A 471 -15.19 -1.40 -27.75
CA CYS A 471 -16.29 -0.55 -27.30
C CYS A 471 -17.10 -1.21 -26.18
N GLY A 472 -17.78 -0.38 -25.40
CA GLY A 472 -18.59 -0.82 -24.28
C GLY A 472 -19.16 0.34 -23.48
N THR A 473 -19.16 0.20 -22.15
CA THR A 473 -19.68 1.20 -21.20
C THR A 473 -18.69 1.40 -20.06
N THR A 474 -18.38 2.64 -19.72
CA THR A 474 -17.50 3.01 -18.60
C THR A 474 -18.30 3.75 -17.52
N LYS A 475 -17.91 3.57 -16.26
CA LYS A 475 -18.36 4.42 -15.14
C LYS A 475 -17.21 5.23 -14.53
N SER A 476 -15.98 4.87 -14.86
CA SER A 476 -14.75 5.50 -14.38
C SER A 476 -14.71 6.99 -14.72
N THR A 477 -14.05 7.78 -13.86
CA THR A 477 -13.96 9.24 -14.03
C THR A 477 -12.54 9.75 -14.26
N ASP A 478 -11.58 8.84 -14.42
CA ASP A 478 -10.14 9.08 -14.44
C ASP A 478 -9.42 8.24 -15.50
N GLY A 479 -8.10 8.42 -15.60
CA GLY A 479 -7.26 7.72 -16.57
C GLY A 479 -7.74 7.94 -18.00
N MET A 480 -8.00 6.83 -18.71
CA MET A 480 -8.48 6.86 -20.11
C MET A 480 -9.95 7.26 -20.26
N PHE A 481 -10.69 7.40 -19.15
CA PHE A 481 -12.12 7.71 -19.09
C PHE A 481 -12.40 9.08 -18.42
N GLU A 482 -11.39 9.95 -18.30
CA GLU A 482 -11.59 11.36 -17.94
C GLU A 482 -12.61 12.04 -18.88
N GLY A 483 -13.57 12.78 -18.28
CA GLY A 483 -14.54 13.60 -19.01
C GLY A 483 -15.96 13.04 -19.10
N LEU A 484 -16.27 11.97 -18.35
CA LEU A 484 -17.61 11.39 -18.19
C LEU A 484 -18.73 12.46 -18.07
N ALA A 485 -19.74 12.38 -18.94
CA ALA A 485 -20.84 13.35 -18.98
C ALA A 485 -21.99 12.98 -18.02
N GLY A 486 -22.22 11.67 -17.81
CA GLY A 486 -23.34 11.14 -17.04
C GLY A 486 -22.93 10.47 -15.73
N LYS A 487 -23.46 9.27 -15.51
CA LYS A 487 -23.01 8.31 -14.47
C LYS A 487 -22.33 7.07 -15.07
N ALA A 488 -22.49 6.90 -16.37
CA ALA A 488 -21.97 5.82 -17.18
C ALA A 488 -22.10 6.29 -18.63
N ASP A 489 -21.00 6.32 -19.36
CA ASP A 489 -20.95 6.75 -20.75
C ASP A 489 -20.55 5.55 -21.63
N GLY A 490 -21.00 5.50 -22.87
CA GLY A 490 -20.46 4.56 -23.85
C GLY A 490 -19.03 4.95 -24.23
N PHE A 491 -18.14 3.99 -24.50
CA PHE A 491 -16.79 4.29 -24.98
C PHE A 491 -16.46 3.58 -26.29
N VAL A 492 -15.58 4.18 -27.08
CA VAL A 492 -14.71 3.46 -28.03
C VAL A 492 -13.26 3.80 -27.70
N THR A 493 -12.40 2.80 -27.65
CA THR A 493 -10.95 2.94 -27.49
C THR A 493 -10.21 2.23 -28.62
N SER A 494 -9.03 2.72 -28.96
CA SER A 494 -8.09 2.08 -29.87
C SER A 494 -6.87 1.61 -29.10
N LEU A 495 -6.56 0.32 -29.21
CA LEU A 495 -5.47 -0.36 -28.51
C LEU A 495 -4.38 -0.74 -29.50
N ASP A 496 -3.12 -0.58 -29.07
CA ASP A 496 -1.94 -0.91 -29.86
C ASP A 496 -1.89 -2.42 -30.16
N ALA A 497 -1.89 -2.77 -31.44
CA ALA A 497 -1.89 -4.16 -31.89
C ALA A 497 -0.50 -4.81 -31.91
N GLU A 498 0.59 -4.05 -31.84
CA GLU A 498 1.90 -4.63 -31.58
C GLU A 498 1.87 -5.19 -30.14
N LYS A 499 1.52 -4.37 -29.15
CA LYS A 499 1.44 -4.78 -27.72
C LYS A 499 0.52 -5.98 -27.50
N LEU A 500 -0.74 -5.88 -27.95
CA LEU A 500 -1.73 -6.96 -27.79
C LEU A 500 -1.30 -8.31 -28.40
N GLN A 501 -0.34 -8.33 -29.34
CA GLN A 501 0.05 -9.53 -30.08
C GLN A 501 1.53 -9.94 -29.87
N THR A 502 2.33 -9.17 -29.11
CA THR A 502 3.79 -9.33 -29.02
C THR A 502 4.22 -9.89 -27.67
N HIS A 503 4.28 -11.22 -27.59
CA HIS A 503 4.50 -11.97 -26.34
C HIS A 503 5.86 -12.71 -26.33
N ALA A 504 6.31 -13.13 -25.14
CA ALA A 504 7.59 -13.83 -24.99
C ALA A 504 7.58 -15.22 -25.65
N GLU A 505 8.36 -15.38 -26.73
CA GLU A 505 8.57 -16.66 -27.43
C GLU A 505 9.32 -17.69 -26.57
N GLU A 506 10.19 -17.21 -25.66
CA GLU A 506 11.05 -18.04 -24.83
C GLU A 506 11.35 -17.34 -23.50
N ARG A 507 11.16 -18.06 -22.39
CA ARG A 507 11.45 -17.61 -21.02
C ARG A 507 12.57 -18.45 -20.42
N SER A 508 13.56 -17.81 -19.79
CA SER A 508 14.76 -18.51 -19.30
C SER A 508 15.50 -17.81 -18.16
N LEU A 509 16.24 -18.60 -17.38
CA LEU A 509 17.28 -18.13 -16.46
C LEU A 509 18.65 -18.20 -17.14
N VAL A 510 19.29 -17.05 -17.32
CA VAL A 510 20.58 -16.88 -18.01
C VAL A 510 21.66 -16.44 -17.02
N PRO A 511 22.75 -17.21 -16.82
CA PRO A 511 23.81 -16.82 -15.90
C PRO A 511 24.42 -15.45 -16.23
N VAL A 512 24.67 -14.62 -15.21
CA VAL A 512 25.12 -13.23 -15.35
C VAL A 512 26.30 -12.91 -14.42
N ALA A 513 27.19 -12.00 -14.84
CA ALA A 513 28.32 -11.53 -14.05
C ALA A 513 28.58 -10.03 -14.23
N ALA A 514 28.98 -9.34 -13.15
CA ALA A 514 29.31 -7.91 -13.12
C ALA A 514 30.83 -7.65 -13.15
N TRP A 515 31.32 -7.05 -14.24
CA TRP A 515 32.70 -6.57 -14.40
C TRP A 515 32.76 -5.04 -14.29
N LYS A 516 33.96 -4.46 -14.19
CA LYS A 516 34.10 -2.99 -14.31
C LYS A 516 33.93 -2.52 -15.76
N ALA A 517 33.43 -1.31 -15.97
CA ALA A 517 33.24 -0.76 -17.31
C ALA A 517 34.52 -0.70 -18.18
N GLY A 518 35.67 -0.38 -17.58
CA GLY A 518 36.95 -0.22 -18.31
C GLY A 518 37.96 -1.38 -18.18
N GLU A 519 37.66 -2.41 -17.39
CA GLU A 519 38.61 -3.49 -17.06
C GLU A 519 37.90 -4.85 -17.03
N ASP A 520 38.51 -5.88 -17.62
CA ASP A 520 38.01 -7.27 -17.55
C ASP A 520 38.42 -7.91 -16.20
N VAL A 521 37.89 -7.33 -15.13
CA VAL A 521 37.97 -7.78 -13.74
C VAL A 521 36.63 -7.53 -13.06
N ASP A 522 36.35 -8.31 -12.02
CA ASP A 522 35.09 -8.25 -11.27
C ASP A 522 34.81 -6.83 -10.72
N SER A 523 33.54 -6.43 -10.76
CA SER A 523 33.08 -5.19 -10.12
C SER A 523 33.08 -5.35 -8.59
N MET A 524 33.16 -4.24 -7.86
CA MET A 524 32.87 -4.26 -6.42
C MET A 524 31.38 -4.57 -6.14
N MET A 525 30.51 -4.45 -7.15
CA MET A 525 29.10 -4.89 -7.14
C MET A 525 28.92 -6.41 -7.35
N ALA A 526 29.94 -7.13 -7.83
CA ALA A 526 29.82 -8.55 -8.15
C ALA A 526 29.37 -9.45 -6.98
N PRO A 527 29.67 -9.16 -5.70
CA PRO A 527 29.12 -9.92 -4.57
C PRO A 527 27.62 -9.73 -4.33
N MET A 528 27.00 -8.64 -4.82
CA MET A 528 25.57 -8.35 -4.64
C MET A 528 24.71 -8.86 -5.81
N LEU A 529 25.29 -9.06 -7.00
CA LEU A 529 24.54 -9.54 -8.16
C LEU A 529 24.21 -11.04 -8.01
N TYR A 530 22.92 -11.38 -8.08
CA TYR A 530 22.44 -12.75 -8.13
C TYR A 530 22.91 -13.47 -9.41
N SER A 531 23.16 -14.78 -9.33
CA SER A 531 23.95 -15.49 -10.36
C SER A 531 23.24 -15.74 -11.69
N ASP A 532 21.91 -15.73 -11.72
CA ASP A 532 21.09 -15.92 -12.92
C ASP A 532 20.17 -14.70 -13.11
N ALA A 533 20.13 -14.13 -14.32
CA ALA A 533 19.12 -13.16 -14.74
C ALA A 533 17.87 -13.88 -15.28
N TYR A 534 16.68 -13.34 -15.07
CA TYR A 534 15.47 -13.79 -15.76
C TYR A 534 15.37 -13.08 -17.11
N VAL A 535 15.09 -13.83 -18.17
CA VAL A 535 15.13 -13.33 -19.55
C VAL A 535 13.93 -13.84 -20.34
N GLU A 536 13.20 -12.89 -20.91
CA GLU A 536 12.06 -13.11 -21.81
C GLU A 536 12.46 -12.61 -23.21
N LYS A 537 12.35 -13.48 -24.22
CA LYS A 537 12.74 -13.18 -25.60
C LYS A 537 11.50 -12.94 -26.46
N THR A 538 11.49 -11.83 -27.19
CA THR A 538 10.38 -11.41 -28.06
C THR A 538 10.93 -10.91 -29.39
N GLY A 539 10.77 -11.66 -30.48
CA GLY A 539 11.36 -11.34 -31.78
C GLY A 539 12.90 -11.36 -31.75
N GLU A 540 13.52 -10.21 -32.03
CA GLU A 540 14.97 -9.99 -31.89
C GLU A 540 15.36 -9.32 -30.55
N LEU A 541 14.40 -9.03 -29.67
CA LEU A 541 14.60 -8.39 -28.36
C LEU A 541 14.62 -9.40 -27.21
N TYR A 542 15.29 -9.01 -26.13
CA TYR A 542 15.36 -9.70 -24.85
C TYR A 542 15.06 -8.70 -23.74
N THR A 543 13.95 -8.90 -23.03
CA THR A 543 13.68 -8.23 -21.74
C THR A 543 14.41 -9.02 -20.66
N VAL A 544 15.22 -8.34 -19.84
CA VAL A 544 16.17 -8.97 -18.92
C VAL A 544 16.05 -8.36 -17.53
N THR A 545 15.57 -9.13 -16.57
CA THR A 545 15.53 -8.75 -15.14
C THR A 545 16.74 -9.32 -14.41
N VAL A 546 17.48 -8.44 -13.72
CA VAL A 546 18.62 -8.79 -12.87
C VAL A 546 18.31 -8.45 -11.42
N TYR A 547 18.87 -9.22 -10.49
CA TYR A 547 18.55 -9.14 -9.07
C TYR A 547 19.80 -8.82 -8.24
N PHE A 548 19.69 -7.85 -7.34
CA PHE A 548 20.73 -7.48 -6.37
C PHE A 548 20.30 -7.85 -4.95
N THR A 549 21.21 -8.45 -4.18
CA THR A 549 20.99 -8.97 -2.82
C THR A 549 22.04 -8.43 -1.83
N ARG A 550 21.79 -8.59 -0.52
CA ARG A 550 22.73 -8.21 0.55
C ARG A 550 24.07 -8.94 0.40
N ALA A 551 25.19 -8.24 0.57
CA ALA A 551 26.53 -8.83 0.49
C ALA A 551 27.56 -8.19 1.43
N THR A 552 28.56 -8.96 1.85
CA THR A 552 29.68 -8.44 2.65
C THR A 552 30.78 -7.84 1.76
N ILE A 553 30.87 -6.52 1.70
CA ILE A 553 31.89 -5.78 0.93
C ILE A 553 32.93 -5.19 1.89
N MET A 554 34.20 -5.57 1.72
CA MET A 554 35.36 -5.10 2.52
C MET A 554 35.28 -5.31 4.04
N GLY A 555 34.23 -5.98 4.56
CA GLY A 555 34.04 -6.30 5.98
C GLY A 555 32.83 -5.61 6.64
N SER A 556 32.22 -4.64 5.96
CA SER A 556 30.83 -4.23 6.22
C SER A 556 29.88 -5.12 5.44
N GLU A 557 28.63 -5.21 5.88
CA GLU A 557 27.55 -5.63 4.99
C GLU A 557 27.09 -4.42 4.15
N VAL A 558 26.46 -4.69 3.01
CA VAL A 558 25.89 -3.71 2.09
C VAL A 558 24.58 -4.26 1.55
N SER A 559 23.52 -3.46 1.66
CA SER A 559 22.16 -3.79 1.22
C SER A 559 21.86 -3.19 -0.17
N PRO A 560 20.97 -3.79 -0.99
CA PRO A 560 20.56 -3.21 -2.27
C PRO A 560 19.87 -1.84 -2.18
N THR A 561 19.40 -1.46 -0.99
CA THR A 561 18.83 -0.14 -0.65
C THR A 561 19.75 1.04 -0.95
N ILE A 562 21.08 0.87 -0.93
CA ILE A 562 22.03 1.96 -1.23
C ILE A 562 22.22 2.22 -2.74
N LEU A 563 21.54 1.47 -3.60
CA LEU A 563 21.64 1.58 -5.05
C LEU A 563 20.52 2.49 -5.55
N GLY A 564 20.90 3.66 -6.07
CA GLY A 564 19.97 4.53 -6.78
C GLY A 564 19.56 3.96 -8.14
N ASP A 565 18.88 4.79 -8.90
CA ASP A 565 18.29 4.48 -10.20
C ASP A 565 19.32 3.86 -11.17
N VAL A 566 18.86 2.90 -11.97
CA VAL A 566 19.71 2.18 -12.94
C VAL A 566 19.44 2.66 -14.36
N SER A 567 20.51 2.90 -15.12
CA SER A 567 20.47 3.16 -16.57
C SER A 567 21.49 2.31 -17.31
N TYR A 568 21.23 1.96 -18.57
CA TYR A 568 22.03 1.02 -19.36
C TYR A 568 22.26 1.47 -20.81
N ASP A 569 23.34 1.00 -21.42
CA ASP A 569 23.61 1.17 -22.85
C ASP A 569 22.83 0.10 -23.64
N ARG A 570 21.84 0.55 -24.40
CA ARG A 570 21.00 -0.28 -25.29
C ARG A 570 21.75 -0.90 -26.49
N GLY A 571 23.07 -0.70 -26.59
CA GLY A 571 23.95 -1.27 -27.60
C GLY A 571 24.36 -0.31 -28.73
N ASP A 572 23.93 0.96 -28.67
CA ASP A 572 24.34 2.01 -29.62
C ASP A 572 25.26 3.08 -29.01
N GLY A 573 25.62 2.96 -27.73
CA GLY A 573 26.40 3.94 -26.99
C GLY A 573 25.55 5.04 -26.33
N THR A 574 24.22 4.89 -26.33
CA THR A 574 23.28 5.78 -25.63
C THR A 574 22.82 5.12 -24.34
N MET A 575 23.10 5.76 -23.21
CA MET A 575 22.49 5.40 -21.93
C MET A 575 21.00 5.76 -21.95
N VAL A 576 20.16 4.82 -21.52
CA VAL A 576 18.72 5.00 -21.26
C VAL A 576 18.38 4.38 -19.92
N ASP A 577 17.32 4.85 -19.27
CA ASP A 577 16.90 4.36 -17.96
C ASP A 577 16.37 2.91 -18.04
N ALA A 578 16.44 2.18 -16.93
CA ALA A 578 15.87 0.83 -16.84
C ALA A 578 14.34 0.85 -17.06
N LEU A 579 13.79 -0.25 -17.60
CA LEU A 579 12.33 -0.39 -17.80
C LEU A 579 11.58 -0.47 -16.46
N SER A 580 12.19 -1.08 -15.45
CA SER A 580 11.73 -1.08 -14.07
C SER A 580 12.90 -1.26 -13.12
N ASP A 581 12.80 -0.70 -11.91
CA ASP A 581 13.84 -0.77 -10.90
C ASP A 581 13.19 -0.69 -9.49
N THR A 582 12.93 -1.85 -8.88
CA THR A 582 12.10 -1.99 -7.67
C THR A 582 12.82 -2.72 -6.55
N TYR A 583 12.45 -2.48 -5.29
CA TYR A 583 13.02 -3.17 -4.12
C TYR A 583 11.92 -3.77 -3.25
N ASP A 584 11.96 -5.09 -3.04
CA ASP A 584 11.10 -5.77 -2.08
C ASP A 584 11.74 -5.78 -0.69
N ALA A 585 11.06 -5.15 0.28
CA ALA A 585 11.48 -5.11 1.68
C ALA A 585 11.46 -6.49 2.37
N THR A 586 10.61 -7.40 1.91
CA THR A 586 10.34 -8.72 2.50
C THR A 586 11.49 -9.69 2.25
N THR A 587 11.97 -9.78 1.00
CA THR A 587 13.12 -10.60 0.61
C THR A 587 14.44 -9.82 0.60
N ARG A 588 14.37 -8.47 0.64
CA ARG A 588 15.50 -7.53 0.55
C ARG A 588 16.32 -7.67 -0.73
N VAL A 589 15.58 -7.77 -1.85
CA VAL A 589 16.09 -7.89 -3.21
C VAL A 589 15.69 -6.67 -4.03
N LYS A 590 16.66 -6.05 -4.71
CA LYS A 590 16.39 -5.04 -5.74
C LYS A 590 16.35 -5.72 -7.11
N SER A 591 15.27 -5.53 -7.86
CA SER A 591 15.03 -6.13 -9.18
C SER A 591 15.05 -5.03 -10.25
N THR A 592 15.91 -5.16 -11.25
CA THR A 592 16.09 -4.17 -12.32
C THR A 592 15.87 -4.81 -13.69
N THR A 593 15.00 -4.25 -14.53
CA THR A 593 14.70 -4.78 -15.86
C THR A 593 15.23 -3.87 -16.98
N ILE A 594 15.90 -4.45 -17.97
CA ILE A 594 16.50 -3.76 -19.12
C ILE A 594 16.13 -4.47 -20.43
N GLN A 595 16.20 -3.79 -21.58
CA GLN A 595 15.87 -4.40 -22.89
C GLN A 595 17.09 -4.42 -23.83
N LEU A 596 17.41 -5.59 -24.38
CA LEU A 596 18.61 -5.83 -25.16
C LEU A 596 18.29 -6.42 -26.54
N THR A 597 19.10 -6.09 -27.54
CA THR A 597 19.07 -6.75 -28.86
C THR A 597 20.01 -7.97 -28.96
N SER A 598 20.81 -8.24 -27.92
CA SER A 598 21.71 -9.39 -27.87
C SER A 598 22.29 -9.65 -26.48
N LEU A 599 22.27 -10.90 -26.03
CA LEU A 599 22.93 -11.36 -24.80
C LEU A 599 24.44 -11.65 -24.96
N GLU A 600 24.95 -11.70 -26.20
CA GLU A 600 26.34 -12.06 -26.51
C GLU A 600 27.35 -10.95 -26.21
N ASN A 601 26.89 -9.70 -26.14
CA ASN A 601 27.72 -8.51 -25.90
C ASN A 601 27.57 -8.04 -24.44
N PRO A 602 28.67 -7.70 -23.73
CA PRO A 602 28.57 -7.09 -22.41
C PRO A 602 27.89 -5.72 -22.47
N VAL A 603 26.91 -5.51 -21.59
CA VAL A 603 26.09 -4.29 -21.49
C VAL A 603 26.70 -3.35 -20.47
N LEU A 604 26.87 -2.07 -20.81
CA LEU A 604 27.28 -1.05 -19.84
C LEU A 604 26.07 -0.62 -19.00
N ILE A 605 26.23 -0.54 -17.68
CA ILE A 605 25.21 -0.10 -16.73
C ILE A 605 25.80 0.95 -15.79
N HIS A 606 25.08 2.05 -15.62
CA HIS A 606 25.28 3.04 -14.56
C HIS A 606 24.24 2.80 -13.46
N ILE A 607 24.65 2.99 -12.21
CA ILE A 607 23.78 2.86 -11.04
C ILE A 607 24.06 4.08 -10.17
N ASP A 608 23.05 4.90 -9.90
CA ASP A 608 23.23 6.14 -9.14
C ASP A 608 23.69 5.83 -7.70
N GLY A 609 24.53 6.70 -7.15
CA GLY A 609 25.19 6.50 -5.84
C GLY A 609 26.28 5.41 -5.80
N SER A 610 26.39 4.53 -6.79
CA SER A 610 27.38 3.43 -6.80
C SER A 610 28.83 3.89 -6.98
N MET A 611 29.79 2.98 -6.78
CA MET A 611 31.22 3.25 -7.03
C MET A 611 31.63 3.21 -8.52
N GLY A 612 30.69 3.47 -9.42
CA GLY A 612 30.92 3.70 -10.85
C GLY A 612 30.60 2.51 -11.75
N ASP A 613 30.52 2.81 -13.04
CA ASP A 613 29.91 2.00 -14.10
C ASP A 613 30.36 0.53 -14.14
N VAL A 614 29.37 -0.34 -14.31
CA VAL A 614 29.48 -1.80 -14.35
C VAL A 614 29.26 -2.29 -15.78
N ARG A 615 29.90 -3.39 -16.18
CA ARG A 615 29.48 -4.18 -17.36
C ARG A 615 28.83 -5.46 -16.90
N LEU A 616 27.56 -5.67 -17.25
CA LEU A 616 26.95 -6.99 -17.13
C LEU A 616 27.35 -7.85 -18.33
N LYS A 617 27.59 -9.13 -18.08
CA LYS A 617 27.84 -10.12 -19.12
C LYS A 617 27.00 -11.36 -18.83
N PHE A 618 26.24 -11.78 -19.83
CA PHE A 618 25.40 -12.98 -19.80
C PHE A 618 26.13 -14.19 -20.41
N ASP A 619 25.68 -15.41 -20.09
CA ASP A 619 26.10 -16.66 -20.74
C ASP A 619 24.87 -17.40 -21.33
N PRO A 620 24.37 -16.97 -22.52
CA PRO A 620 23.21 -17.61 -23.15
C PRO A 620 23.45 -19.08 -23.52
N ALA A 621 24.71 -19.53 -23.62
CA ALA A 621 25.02 -20.95 -23.84
C ALA A 621 24.82 -21.83 -22.59
N ALA A 622 24.59 -21.22 -21.42
CA ALA A 622 24.28 -21.86 -20.16
C ALA A 622 22.84 -21.58 -19.65
N ALA A 623 21.99 -21.01 -20.50
CA ALA A 623 20.60 -20.69 -20.19
C ALA A 623 19.76 -21.93 -19.84
N LYS A 624 18.74 -21.73 -18.99
CA LYS A 624 17.79 -22.76 -18.54
C LYS A 624 16.37 -22.26 -18.83
N GLN A 625 15.63 -22.90 -19.72
CA GLN A 625 14.22 -22.54 -19.96
C GLN A 625 13.39 -22.72 -18.68
N THR A 626 12.55 -21.73 -18.37
CA THR A 626 11.60 -21.75 -17.25
C THR A 626 10.62 -20.59 -17.37
N ASP A 627 9.35 -20.86 -17.06
CA ASP A 627 8.27 -19.86 -17.09
C ASP A 627 8.12 -19.07 -15.78
N VAL A 628 9.07 -19.24 -14.85
CA VAL A 628 9.00 -18.70 -13.48
C VAL A 628 10.33 -18.00 -13.12
N PRO A 629 10.30 -16.76 -12.57
CA PRO A 629 11.50 -16.07 -12.11
C PRO A 629 12.12 -16.72 -10.85
N PRO A 630 13.31 -16.29 -10.39
CA PRO A 630 13.92 -16.81 -9.17
C PRO A 630 13.05 -16.53 -7.94
N TYR A 631 12.78 -17.55 -7.14
CA TYR A 631 12.15 -17.39 -5.84
C TYR A 631 13.19 -17.03 -4.77
N PHE A 632 12.90 -16.00 -3.99
CA PHE A 632 13.68 -15.58 -2.82
C PHE A 632 12.83 -15.82 -1.56
N GLU A 633 13.41 -16.45 -0.53
CA GLU A 633 12.72 -16.62 0.76
C GLU A 633 12.65 -15.28 1.51
N PRO A 634 11.51 -14.94 2.15
CA PRO A 634 11.41 -13.83 3.11
C PRO A 634 12.49 -13.87 4.19
N VAL A 635 12.98 -12.69 4.58
CA VAL A 635 13.97 -12.54 5.65
C VAL A 635 13.31 -12.86 7.00
N LYS A 636 13.84 -13.87 7.70
CA LYS A 636 13.33 -14.34 8.99
C LYS A 636 14.04 -13.61 10.13
N VAL A 637 13.29 -13.06 11.08
CA VAL A 637 13.87 -12.43 12.27
C VAL A 637 14.38 -13.49 13.24
N GLU A 638 15.70 -13.68 13.29
CA GLU A 638 16.37 -14.53 14.29
C GLU A 638 16.93 -13.73 15.50
N LEU A 639 16.79 -12.40 15.51
CA LEU A 639 17.30 -11.53 16.56
C LEU A 639 16.38 -11.52 17.80
N PRO A 640 16.93 -11.35 19.03
CA PRO A 640 16.12 -11.34 20.25
C PRO A 640 15.12 -10.19 20.33
N ASN A 641 13.97 -10.45 20.93
CA ASN A 641 12.96 -9.43 21.19
C ASN A 641 13.42 -8.40 22.24
N PHE A 642 12.97 -7.16 22.08
CA PHE A 642 13.15 -6.05 23.00
C PHE A 642 12.42 -6.31 24.33
N GLU A 643 12.99 -5.89 25.47
CA GLU A 643 12.41 -6.16 26.79
C GLU A 643 11.29 -5.17 27.14
N TYR A 644 10.04 -5.58 26.93
CA TYR A 644 8.84 -4.81 27.31
C TYR A 644 8.22 -5.27 28.65
N ALA A 645 7.57 -4.33 29.32
CA ALA A 645 6.68 -4.58 30.46
C ALA A 645 5.27 -4.97 29.98
N TRP A 646 4.79 -4.34 28.90
CA TRP A 646 3.60 -4.72 28.13
C TRP A 646 3.68 -4.16 26.71
N LYS A 647 2.99 -4.79 25.76
CA LYS A 647 2.78 -4.31 24.38
C LYS A 647 1.33 -4.60 23.97
N ASP A 648 0.76 -3.77 23.11
CA ASP A 648 -0.57 -3.95 22.50
C ASP A 648 -0.65 -3.23 21.14
N ALA A 649 -1.65 -3.56 20.33
CA ALA A 649 -1.98 -2.85 19.08
C ALA A 649 -3.35 -2.18 19.16
N LEU A 650 -3.46 -0.99 18.60
CA LEU A 650 -4.69 -0.22 18.40
C LEU A 650 -5.03 -0.26 16.91
N GLY A 651 -6.21 -0.79 16.57
CA GLY A 651 -6.62 -0.90 15.17
C GLY A 651 -7.55 -2.08 14.82
N GLY A 652 -7.78 -2.24 13.52
CA GLY A 652 -8.62 -3.25 12.87
C GLY A 652 -7.95 -3.85 11.62
N THR A 653 -8.68 -3.96 10.51
CA THR A 653 -8.18 -4.59 9.26
C THR A 653 -7.58 -3.62 8.23
N SER A 654 -7.45 -2.34 8.56
CA SER A 654 -6.86 -1.28 7.72
C SER A 654 -5.80 -0.48 8.51
N ALA A 655 -5.15 0.49 7.86
CA ALA A 655 -4.02 1.21 8.43
C ALA A 655 -4.37 2.21 9.56
N GLU A 656 -3.64 2.13 10.67
CA GLU A 656 -3.76 3.01 11.83
C GLU A 656 -2.43 3.72 12.15
N TYR A 657 -2.43 5.05 12.12
CA TYR A 657 -1.23 5.88 12.31
C TYR A 657 -1.27 6.64 13.64
N PRO A 658 -0.42 6.29 14.63
CA PRO A 658 -0.26 7.05 15.86
C PRO A 658 0.60 8.29 15.61
N ALA A 659 0.23 9.43 16.20
CA ALA A 659 0.95 10.69 16.04
C ALA A 659 1.64 11.15 17.33
N ASP A 660 0.93 11.11 18.46
CA ASP A 660 1.40 11.70 19.73
C ASP A 660 0.75 11.03 20.95
N ALA A 661 1.37 11.19 22.13
CA ALA A 661 0.82 10.77 23.40
C ALA A 661 1.30 11.61 24.59
N THR A 662 0.39 11.80 25.54
CA THR A 662 0.64 12.50 26.81
C THR A 662 0.17 11.67 28.00
N VAL A 663 0.59 12.06 29.22
CA VAL A 663 0.25 11.36 30.46
C VAL A 663 -0.53 12.30 31.37
N LEU A 664 -1.79 11.97 31.63
CA LEU A 664 -2.70 12.77 32.43
C LEU A 664 -2.28 12.80 33.91
N ALA A 665 -2.75 13.79 34.65
CA ALA A 665 -2.48 13.97 36.08
C ALA A 665 -2.97 12.81 36.99
N ASN A 666 -3.75 11.86 36.47
CA ASN A 666 -4.15 10.61 37.14
C ASN A 666 -3.23 9.41 36.84
N GLY A 667 -2.26 9.56 35.94
CA GLY A 667 -1.34 8.53 35.46
C GLY A 667 -1.77 7.82 34.17
N ASN A 668 -2.96 8.09 33.63
CA ASN A 668 -3.40 7.47 32.38
C ASN A 668 -2.62 8.03 31.18
N LEU A 669 -2.25 7.14 30.27
CA LEU A 669 -1.77 7.48 28.93
C LEU A 669 -2.97 7.90 28.06
N VAL A 670 -2.78 8.95 27.26
CA VAL A 670 -3.67 9.32 26.15
C VAL A 670 -2.84 9.30 24.88
N THR A 671 -3.26 8.52 23.89
CA THR A 671 -2.64 8.41 22.56
C THR A 671 -3.61 8.95 21.51
N VAL A 672 -3.11 9.68 20.52
CA VAL A 672 -3.90 10.23 19.41
C VAL A 672 -3.28 9.91 18.06
N GLY A 673 -4.09 9.92 17.01
CA GLY A 673 -3.65 9.61 15.64
C GLY A 673 -4.79 9.62 14.63
N GLN A 674 -4.67 8.79 13.60
CA GLN A 674 -5.65 8.58 12.53
C GLN A 674 -5.95 7.08 12.37
N THR A 675 -7.23 6.74 12.19
CA THR A 675 -7.72 5.39 11.89
C THR A 675 -8.37 5.36 10.51
N TYR A 676 -8.20 4.25 9.80
CA TYR A 676 -8.95 3.91 8.59
C TYR A 676 -9.87 2.69 8.82
N SER A 677 -9.60 1.87 9.83
CA SER A 677 -10.35 0.65 10.17
C SER A 677 -11.74 0.91 10.73
N GLN A 678 -12.77 0.36 10.05
CA GLN A 678 -14.18 0.38 10.50
C GLN A 678 -14.52 -0.74 11.51
N ASP A 679 -13.52 -1.51 11.94
CA ASP A 679 -13.66 -2.72 12.74
C ASP A 679 -12.60 -2.81 13.86
N GLY A 680 -12.36 -4.01 14.41
CA GLY A 680 -11.40 -4.22 15.49
C GLY A 680 -11.70 -3.39 16.74
N ASP A 681 -10.81 -2.44 17.05
CA ASP A 681 -10.97 -1.51 18.18
C ASP A 681 -11.90 -0.31 17.90
N PHE A 682 -12.27 -0.09 16.63
CA PHE A 682 -13.11 1.03 16.16
C PHE A 682 -14.52 0.60 15.71
N ASP A 683 -14.88 -0.67 15.87
CA ASP A 683 -16.21 -1.23 15.54
C ASP A 683 -17.36 -0.37 16.13
N GLY A 684 -18.15 0.22 15.23
CA GLY A 684 -19.30 1.06 15.55
C GLY A 684 -18.97 2.48 16.04
N LEU A 685 -17.72 2.94 15.96
CA LEU A 685 -17.31 4.30 16.27
C LEU A 685 -17.23 5.20 15.02
N GLN A 686 -16.71 4.68 13.91
CA GLN A 686 -16.33 5.43 12.70
C GLN A 686 -17.51 6.01 11.90
N ARG A 687 -17.26 7.15 11.24
CA ARG A 687 -18.29 8.01 10.60
C ARG A 687 -17.92 8.56 9.21
N GLY A 688 -16.66 8.46 8.81
CA GLY A 688 -16.12 8.87 7.51
C GLY A 688 -14.89 8.03 7.14
N PRO A 689 -14.39 8.08 5.89
CA PRO A 689 -13.37 7.18 5.36
C PRO A 689 -12.06 7.10 6.15
N ALA A 690 -11.67 8.15 6.87
CA ALA A 690 -10.61 8.09 7.89
C ALA A 690 -10.84 9.15 8.97
N CYS A 691 -10.59 8.82 10.23
CA CYS A 691 -11.02 9.64 11.36
C CYS A 691 -9.90 9.85 12.41
N ALA A 692 -9.95 10.99 13.09
CA ALA A 692 -9.03 11.31 14.17
C ALA A 692 -9.42 10.55 15.43
N TYR A 693 -8.51 9.75 16.02
CA TYR A 693 -8.82 8.97 17.22
C TYR A 693 -8.17 9.52 18.50
N VAL A 694 -8.77 9.13 19.63
CA VAL A 694 -8.21 9.27 20.98
C VAL A 694 -8.39 7.93 21.72
N ASP A 695 -7.29 7.31 22.14
CA ASP A 695 -7.27 6.11 22.98
C ASP A 695 -6.70 6.43 24.37
N VAL A 696 -7.33 5.90 25.42
CA VAL A 696 -6.97 6.19 26.81
C VAL A 696 -6.70 4.90 27.57
N ARG A 697 -5.53 4.78 28.20
CA ARG A 697 -5.05 3.57 28.89
C ARG A 697 -4.53 3.84 30.30
N THR A 698 -4.64 2.87 31.20
CA THR A 698 -3.95 2.90 32.50
C THR A 698 -2.47 2.53 32.35
N PRO A 699 -1.60 2.82 33.36
CA PRO A 699 -0.17 2.47 33.33
C PRO A 699 0.17 0.98 33.10
N ASP A 700 -0.77 0.08 33.33
CA ASP A 700 -0.63 -1.38 33.09
C ASP A 700 -1.10 -1.82 31.69
N GLY A 701 -1.42 -0.87 30.81
CA GLY A 701 -1.85 -1.10 29.43
C GLY A 701 -3.35 -1.27 29.24
N THR A 702 -4.12 -1.40 30.32
CA THR A 702 -5.57 -1.64 30.24
C THR A 702 -6.31 -0.46 29.59
N ARG A 703 -7.06 -0.73 28.53
CA ARG A 703 -7.87 0.27 27.82
C ARG A 703 -9.02 0.77 28.70
N VAL A 704 -9.20 2.09 28.74
CA VAL A 704 -10.23 2.80 29.53
C VAL A 704 -11.36 3.29 28.64
N SER A 705 -11.01 3.90 27.50
CA SER A 705 -11.94 4.44 26.51
C SER A 705 -11.22 4.74 25.21
N THR A 706 -11.87 4.45 24.09
CA THR A 706 -11.45 4.85 22.74
C THR A 706 -12.61 5.63 22.11
N PHE A 707 -12.33 6.71 21.41
CA PHE A 707 -13.33 7.49 20.66
C PHE A 707 -12.69 8.24 19.49
N GLU A 708 -13.53 8.72 18.58
CA GLU A 708 -13.13 9.45 17.37
C GLU A 708 -13.72 10.86 17.32
N LEU A 709 -13.15 11.68 16.44
CA LEU A 709 -13.67 12.96 15.97
C LEU A 709 -13.76 12.87 14.44
N GLY A 710 -14.96 13.03 13.87
CA GLY A 710 -15.17 12.79 12.44
C GLY A 710 -16.32 13.59 11.82
N GLY A 711 -16.30 13.68 10.48
CA GLY A 711 -17.50 14.02 9.71
C GLY A 711 -18.52 12.88 9.72
N MET A 712 -19.78 13.16 9.37
CA MET A 712 -20.88 12.17 9.38
C MET A 712 -21.20 11.61 7.98
N GLU A 713 -20.37 11.90 6.98
CA GLU A 713 -20.66 11.69 5.56
C GLU A 713 -19.42 11.23 4.78
N ASN A 714 -19.63 10.44 3.72
CA ASN A 714 -18.55 9.93 2.86
C ASN A 714 -17.75 11.08 2.24
N GLY A 715 -16.42 11.06 2.40
CA GLY A 715 -15.49 12.07 1.88
C GLY A 715 -14.85 12.96 2.95
N TYR A 716 -15.37 12.97 4.18
CA TYR A 716 -14.72 13.63 5.31
C TYR A 716 -13.56 12.79 5.84
N VAL A 717 -12.35 13.36 5.84
CA VAL A 717 -11.13 12.79 6.42
C VAL A 717 -10.68 13.66 7.58
N SER A 718 -10.13 13.08 8.63
CA SER A 718 -9.53 13.84 9.74
C SER A 718 -8.45 13.03 10.48
N TYR A 719 -7.53 13.74 11.13
CA TYR A 719 -6.45 13.18 11.93
C TYR A 719 -6.12 14.06 13.13
N ALA A 720 -5.67 13.46 14.24
CA ALA A 720 -5.10 14.19 15.37
C ALA A 720 -3.57 14.12 15.31
N ALA A 721 -2.91 15.28 15.29
CA ALA A 721 -1.47 15.41 15.15
C ALA A 721 -0.72 15.48 16.49
N SER A 722 -1.32 16.09 17.52
CA SER A 722 -0.64 16.27 18.81
C SER A 722 -1.62 16.38 19.98
N VAL A 723 -1.17 15.99 21.19
CA VAL A 723 -1.94 16.02 22.44
C VAL A 723 -1.07 16.42 23.64
N ASP A 724 -1.59 17.27 24.54
CA ASP A 724 -0.89 17.64 25.78
C ASP A 724 -1.85 17.77 26.98
N THR A 725 -1.35 17.43 28.18
CA THR A 725 -2.16 17.33 29.40
C THR A 725 -2.41 18.70 30.04
N THR A 726 -3.64 18.99 30.45
CA THR A 726 -3.96 20.21 31.19
C THR A 726 -3.82 20.02 32.70
N ALA A 727 -3.51 21.10 33.42
CA ALA A 727 -3.27 21.05 34.87
C ALA A 727 -4.52 20.72 35.72
N ASP A 728 -5.72 20.76 35.14
CA ASP A 728 -6.98 20.27 35.72
C ASP A 728 -7.28 18.79 35.43
N GLY A 729 -6.37 18.08 34.74
CA GLY A 729 -6.43 16.63 34.49
C GLY A 729 -7.16 16.22 33.21
N GLY A 730 -7.55 17.19 32.37
CA GLY A 730 -7.98 16.97 30.99
C GLY A 730 -6.80 17.06 30.02
N PHE A 731 -7.08 17.34 28.75
CA PHE A 731 -6.07 17.51 27.71
C PHE A 731 -6.52 18.49 26.63
N VAL A 732 -5.56 18.99 25.86
CA VAL A 732 -5.78 19.66 24.57
C VAL A 732 -5.19 18.80 23.47
N LEU A 733 -5.84 18.76 22.31
CA LEU A 733 -5.29 18.13 21.10
C LEU A 733 -5.51 19.03 19.88
N CYS A 734 -4.78 18.77 18.80
CA CYS A 734 -4.92 19.46 17.53
C CYS A 734 -4.73 18.53 16.33
N GLY A 735 -5.11 19.00 15.14
CA GLY A 735 -4.92 18.25 13.89
C GLY A 735 -5.55 18.95 12.68
N GLY A 736 -5.91 18.15 11.68
CA GLY A 736 -6.56 18.60 10.46
C GLY A 736 -7.79 17.78 10.07
N TYR A 737 -8.69 18.38 9.30
CA TYR A 737 -9.86 17.73 8.70
C TYR A 737 -10.13 18.26 7.28
N THR A 738 -10.91 17.54 6.48
CA THR A 738 -11.41 18.01 5.17
C THR A 738 -12.88 18.40 5.27
N SER A 739 -13.34 19.33 4.43
CA SER A 739 -14.76 19.64 4.24
C SER A 739 -15.12 19.69 2.74
N PRO A 740 -15.54 18.56 2.12
CA PRO A 740 -15.70 18.47 0.66
C PRO A 740 -16.70 19.45 0.03
N ASP A 741 -17.67 19.96 0.80
CA ASP A 741 -18.64 20.98 0.39
C ASP A 741 -18.28 22.41 0.88
N GLY A 742 -17.14 22.56 1.57
CA GLY A 742 -16.71 23.79 2.22
C GLY A 742 -17.46 24.14 3.51
N VAL A 743 -18.10 23.16 4.18
CA VAL A 743 -18.83 23.37 5.43
C VAL A 743 -18.38 22.35 6.50
N PRO A 744 -17.88 22.77 7.68
CA PRO A 744 -17.58 21.84 8.76
C PRO A 744 -18.82 21.08 9.24
N ALA A 745 -18.74 19.75 9.27
CA ALA A 745 -19.82 18.84 9.64
C ALA A 745 -19.40 17.82 10.71
N GLY A 746 -20.33 16.96 11.15
CA GLY A 746 -20.07 15.98 12.21
C GLY A 746 -19.62 16.63 13.52
N ASP A 747 -18.58 16.10 14.14
CA ASP A 747 -18.02 16.66 15.39
C ASP A 747 -17.34 18.03 15.16
N PHE A 748 -16.93 18.32 13.92
CA PHE A 748 -16.34 19.62 13.51
C PHE A 748 -17.39 20.71 13.25
N ALA A 749 -18.69 20.41 13.29
CA ALA A 749 -19.77 21.37 13.03
C ALA A 749 -19.78 22.61 13.95
N ALA A 750 -19.05 22.57 15.07
CA ALA A 750 -18.81 23.73 15.94
C ALA A 750 -17.91 24.82 15.31
N LEU A 751 -17.17 24.51 14.24
CA LEU A 751 -16.26 25.43 13.54
C LEU A 751 -16.97 26.24 12.44
N ALA A 752 -18.15 25.80 11.97
CA ALA A 752 -18.88 26.43 10.88
C ALA A 752 -19.37 27.85 11.24
N ARG A 753 -19.10 28.83 10.36
CA ARG A 753 -19.42 30.26 10.54
C ARG A 753 -19.77 30.96 9.22
N GLU A 754 -20.60 32.00 9.26
CA GLU A 754 -21.19 32.66 8.06
C GLU A 754 -20.15 33.33 7.14
N ASP A 755 -18.99 33.69 7.67
CA ASP A 755 -17.84 34.30 6.99
C ASP A 755 -16.59 33.40 6.98
N GLY A 756 -16.77 32.10 7.22
CA GLY A 756 -15.69 31.12 7.16
C GLY A 756 -15.23 30.86 5.72
N VAL A 757 -13.91 30.71 5.57
CA VAL A 757 -13.30 30.07 4.40
C VAL A 757 -12.79 28.72 4.89
N PHE A 758 -13.09 27.68 4.14
CA PHE A 758 -12.70 26.29 4.40
C PHE A 758 -12.14 25.69 3.11
N GLY A 759 -11.21 24.75 3.24
CA GLY A 759 -10.20 24.49 2.21
C GLY A 759 -9.99 23.02 1.86
N GLN A 760 -8.79 22.75 1.33
CA GLN A 760 -8.32 21.39 1.02
C GLN A 760 -7.96 20.61 2.29
N THR A 761 -7.52 21.33 3.33
CA THR A 761 -7.41 20.80 4.70
C THR A 761 -7.55 21.97 5.67
N ASP A 762 -8.42 21.84 6.65
CA ASP A 762 -8.70 22.83 7.67
C ASP A 762 -8.18 22.38 9.04
N SER A 763 -7.72 23.34 9.85
CA SER A 763 -7.11 23.02 11.15
C SER A 763 -8.13 23.02 12.30
N PHE A 764 -7.88 22.21 13.32
CA PHE A 764 -8.61 22.26 14.58
C PHE A 764 -7.71 22.13 15.82
N VAL A 765 -8.18 22.72 16.92
CA VAL A 765 -7.70 22.55 18.29
C VAL A 765 -8.92 22.32 19.18
N ALA A 766 -8.87 21.28 20.01
CA ALA A 766 -9.96 20.89 20.90
C ALA A 766 -9.45 20.73 22.34
N ARG A 767 -10.26 21.17 23.31
CA ARG A 767 -9.99 21.00 24.75
C ARG A 767 -10.99 20.03 25.36
N PHE A 768 -10.49 19.03 26.07
CA PHE A 768 -11.27 18.02 26.77
C PHE A 768 -11.13 18.16 28.30
N ASP A 769 -12.17 17.79 29.05
CA ASP A 769 -12.10 17.73 30.51
C ASP A 769 -11.52 16.39 31.02
N ALA A 770 -11.30 16.31 32.34
CA ALA A 770 -10.75 15.12 33.00
C ALA A 770 -11.69 13.88 32.99
N ALA A 771 -12.83 13.97 32.31
CA ALA A 771 -13.75 12.87 32.05
C ALA A 771 -13.96 12.61 30.54
N GLY A 772 -13.13 13.20 29.67
CA GLY A 772 -13.15 13.00 28.22
C GLY A 772 -14.23 13.78 27.47
N ASN A 773 -14.87 14.77 28.08
CA ASN A 773 -15.90 15.57 27.41
C ASN A 773 -15.28 16.77 26.68
N LEU A 774 -15.68 17.02 25.43
CA LEU A 774 -15.31 18.22 24.68
C LEU A 774 -15.83 19.48 25.39
N VAL A 775 -14.93 20.41 25.70
CA VAL A 775 -15.21 21.69 26.38
C VAL A 775 -15.35 22.82 25.38
N TRP A 776 -14.43 22.90 24.41
CA TRP A 776 -14.49 23.80 23.26
C TRP A 776 -13.65 23.23 22.11
N MET A 777 -13.96 23.68 20.88
CA MET A 777 -13.18 23.46 19.68
C MET A 777 -13.03 24.81 18.94
N GLY A 778 -11.87 25.03 18.33
CA GLY A 778 -11.54 26.19 17.50
C GLY A 778 -10.51 25.82 16.43
N GLY A 779 -10.11 26.76 15.59
CA GLY A 779 -9.14 26.52 14.51
C GLY A 779 -8.74 27.81 13.81
N LEU A 780 -7.91 27.69 12.77
CA LEU A 780 -7.60 28.74 11.81
C LEU A 780 -7.76 28.16 10.39
N SER A 781 -8.60 28.76 9.56
CA SER A 781 -8.96 28.21 8.24
C SER A 781 -8.83 29.21 7.08
N GLY A 782 -8.70 28.69 5.87
CA GLY A 782 -8.53 29.40 4.60
C GLY A 782 -8.90 28.50 3.42
N SER A 783 -8.48 28.83 2.19
CA SER A 783 -8.88 28.07 0.98
C SER A 783 -7.91 26.95 0.53
N GLY A 784 -6.73 26.83 1.14
CA GLY A 784 -5.68 25.85 0.80
C GLY A 784 -5.57 24.69 1.79
N HIS A 785 -4.34 24.26 2.05
CA HIS A 785 -3.99 23.38 3.17
C HIS A 785 -3.54 24.22 4.36
N ASP A 786 -4.24 24.08 5.49
CA ASP A 786 -3.99 24.75 6.77
C ASP A 786 -4.11 23.72 7.90
N GLN A 787 -3.00 23.37 8.54
CA GLN A 787 -2.90 22.24 9.47
C GLN A 787 -2.39 22.69 10.84
N ALA A 788 -2.97 22.18 11.94
CA ALA A 788 -2.39 22.34 13.28
C ALA A 788 -1.46 21.16 13.58
N LYS A 789 -0.15 21.40 13.50
CA LYS A 789 0.91 20.38 13.62
C LYS A 789 1.17 19.95 15.06
N GLN A 790 1.19 20.90 16.00
CA GLN A 790 1.49 20.60 17.41
C GLN A 790 0.74 21.53 18.37
N VAL A 791 0.40 21.04 19.56
CA VAL A 791 -0.19 21.82 20.65
C VAL A 791 0.55 21.60 21.98
N LYS A 792 0.59 22.63 22.83
CA LYS A 792 1.10 22.58 24.20
C LYS A 792 0.14 23.26 25.17
N ALA A 793 -0.13 22.63 26.30
CA ALA A 793 -0.95 23.17 27.37
C ALA A 793 -0.20 24.26 28.16
N LEU A 794 -0.91 25.28 28.63
CA LEU A 794 -0.32 26.39 29.38
C LEU A 794 -0.73 26.37 30.86
N PRO A 795 0.13 26.81 31.80
CA PRO A 795 -0.20 26.86 33.23
C PRO A 795 -1.38 27.76 33.63
N ASP A 796 -1.90 28.59 32.73
CA ASP A 796 -3.12 29.38 32.93
C ASP A 796 -4.41 28.66 32.46
N GLY A 797 -4.28 27.43 31.97
CA GLY A 797 -5.37 26.59 31.44
C GLY A 797 -5.68 26.79 29.96
N GLY A 798 -5.01 27.73 29.29
CA GLY A 798 -5.02 27.88 27.84
C GLY A 798 -4.06 26.91 27.14
N CYS A 799 -3.79 27.17 25.85
CA CYS A 799 -2.81 26.42 25.07
C CYS A 799 -2.09 27.33 24.05
N VAL A 800 -0.99 26.83 23.49
CA VAL A 800 -0.36 27.37 22.29
C VAL A 800 -0.31 26.25 21.25
N ALA A 801 -0.59 26.58 19.99
CA ALA A 801 -0.53 25.64 18.87
C ALA A 801 0.31 26.21 17.72
N LEU A 802 1.00 25.30 17.01
CA LEU A 802 1.78 25.55 15.81
C LEU A 802 0.99 25.09 14.59
N TYR A 803 0.87 25.97 13.61
CA TYR A 803 0.16 25.73 12.36
C TYR A 803 1.11 25.86 11.18
N GLU A 804 0.83 25.13 10.11
CA GLU A 804 1.41 25.27 8.79
C GLU A 804 0.30 25.67 7.82
N THR A 805 0.52 26.71 7.00
CA THR A 805 -0.52 27.29 6.15
C THR A 805 -0.02 27.66 4.77
N SER A 806 -0.82 27.30 3.75
CA SER A 806 -0.69 27.79 2.37
C SER A 806 -1.70 28.90 2.04
N SER A 807 -2.82 28.98 2.76
CA SER A 807 -3.86 30.00 2.58
C SER A 807 -3.39 31.43 2.80
N ARG A 808 -4.08 32.39 2.18
CA ARG A 808 -3.81 33.84 2.27
C ARG A 808 -5.07 34.67 2.51
N ASP A 809 -6.14 33.98 2.88
CA ASP A 809 -7.51 34.40 3.10
C ASP A 809 -8.06 33.73 4.38
N GLY A 810 -9.36 33.84 4.65
CA GLY A 810 -9.95 33.36 5.90
C GLY A 810 -9.28 33.98 7.13
N ASP A 811 -9.04 33.17 8.16
CA ASP A 811 -8.31 33.57 9.37
C ASP A 811 -6.82 33.85 9.11
N LEU A 812 -6.31 33.34 7.99
CA LEU A 812 -4.88 33.28 7.64
C LEU A 812 -4.45 34.42 6.71
N THR A 813 -5.38 35.35 6.45
CA THR A 813 -5.17 36.68 5.88
C THR A 813 -3.99 37.40 6.55
N GLU A 814 -2.99 37.83 5.76
CA GLU A 814 -1.71 38.43 6.21
C GLU A 814 -0.78 37.53 7.06
N LEU A 815 -1.18 36.29 7.38
CA LEU A 815 -0.36 35.35 8.15
C LEU A 815 0.58 34.55 7.23
N ASN A 816 0.12 33.98 6.11
CA ASN A 816 1.06 33.45 5.09
C ASN A 816 1.61 34.55 4.17
N ARG A 817 2.93 34.52 3.95
CA ARG A 817 3.69 35.44 3.09
C ARG A 817 4.45 34.70 1.98
N GLY A 818 4.61 33.38 2.10
CA GLY A 818 5.40 32.52 1.20
C GLY A 818 4.57 31.44 0.50
N ILE A 819 5.21 30.29 0.26
CA ILE A 819 4.54 29.08 -0.25
C ILE A 819 3.78 28.47 0.92
N PHE A 820 4.53 28.01 1.93
CA PHE A 820 4.05 27.71 3.27
C PHE A 820 4.80 28.58 4.28
N ASN A 821 4.08 29.05 5.30
CA ASN A 821 4.66 29.69 6.47
C ASN A 821 4.10 29.02 7.73
N LEU A 822 4.86 29.08 8.82
CA LEU A 822 4.41 28.63 10.13
C LEU A 822 3.64 29.75 10.84
N VAL A 823 2.64 29.41 11.65
CA VAL A 823 1.89 30.35 12.50
C VAL A 823 1.81 29.79 13.92
N VAL A 824 2.22 30.58 14.89
CA VAL A 824 2.03 30.31 16.31
C VAL A 824 0.76 31.01 16.76
N ALA A 825 -0.21 30.27 17.31
CA ALA A 825 -1.43 30.84 17.86
C ALA A 825 -1.59 30.48 19.34
N ARG A 826 -1.93 31.47 20.18
CA ARG A 826 -2.17 31.29 21.61
C ARG A 826 -3.65 31.40 21.93
N TYR A 827 -4.22 30.42 22.63
CA TYR A 827 -5.61 30.40 23.08
C TYR A 827 -5.69 30.57 24.60
N ALA A 828 -6.75 31.26 25.04
CA ALA A 828 -7.13 31.32 26.45
C ALA A 828 -7.87 30.03 26.87
N ALA A 829 -8.03 29.80 28.18
CA ALA A 829 -8.65 28.60 28.72
C ALA A 829 -10.11 28.36 28.25
N ASP A 830 -10.81 29.42 27.82
CA ASP A 830 -12.17 29.39 27.28
C ASP A 830 -12.25 29.23 25.75
N GLY A 831 -11.11 29.03 25.07
CA GLY A 831 -11.02 28.90 23.62
C GLY A 831 -10.87 30.23 22.88
N THR A 832 -10.82 31.37 23.58
CA THR A 832 -10.61 32.68 22.93
C THR A 832 -9.18 32.79 22.39
N LEU A 833 -9.04 32.99 21.07
CA LEU A 833 -7.76 33.32 20.43
C LEU A 833 -7.19 34.62 21.03
N SER A 834 -6.00 34.53 21.62
CA SER A 834 -5.32 35.64 22.31
C SER A 834 -4.43 36.45 21.37
N TRP A 835 -3.62 35.77 20.55
CA TRP A 835 -2.77 36.37 19.51
C TRP A 835 -2.31 35.32 18.50
N THR A 836 -1.87 35.77 17.32
CA THR A 836 -1.19 34.98 16.28
C THR A 836 0.14 35.63 15.88
N ARG A 837 1.18 34.82 15.65
CA ARG A 837 2.48 35.23 15.09
C ARG A 837 2.86 34.29 13.95
N PRO A 838 2.86 34.76 12.69
CA PRO A 838 3.48 34.00 11.61
C PRO A 838 5.00 34.02 11.77
N ILE A 839 5.71 32.98 11.32
CA ILE A 839 7.17 32.92 11.23
C ILE A 839 7.50 32.45 9.82
N GLY A 840 8.13 33.31 9.01
CA GLY A 840 8.32 33.00 7.60
C GLY A 840 8.95 34.11 6.76
N GLY A 841 9.29 33.75 5.54
CA GLY A 841 9.57 34.64 4.41
C GLY A 841 8.70 34.29 3.19
N THR A 842 9.25 34.48 1.99
CA THR A 842 8.52 34.26 0.72
C THR A 842 8.57 32.83 0.19
N ASN A 843 9.34 31.93 0.81
CA ASN A 843 9.57 30.57 0.33
C ASN A 843 8.78 29.57 1.19
N LEU A 844 9.31 28.38 1.46
CA LEU A 844 8.71 27.38 2.34
C LEU A 844 9.44 27.35 3.68
N GLU A 845 8.67 27.52 4.76
CA GLU A 845 9.02 27.17 6.13
C GLU A 845 8.04 26.10 6.62
N SER A 846 8.56 25.05 7.26
CA SER A 846 7.79 23.87 7.66
C SER A 846 8.34 23.27 8.96
N SER A 847 7.49 22.56 9.70
CA SER A 847 7.80 21.95 10.99
C SER A 847 6.69 21.00 11.45
N ASP A 848 7.07 19.83 11.94
CA ASP A 848 6.14 18.89 12.58
C ASP A 848 6.09 19.15 14.09
N PHE A 849 6.90 18.46 14.90
CA PHE A 849 6.88 18.60 16.37
C PHE A 849 7.86 19.68 16.89
N GLY A 850 7.87 20.85 16.26
CA GLY A 850 8.80 21.95 16.53
C GLY A 850 8.35 23.04 17.49
N LEU A 851 7.40 22.79 18.40
CA LEU A 851 6.92 23.74 19.41
C LEU A 851 7.07 23.17 20.82
N ASP A 852 7.71 23.91 21.73
CA ASP A 852 7.67 23.58 23.17
C ASP A 852 7.75 24.79 24.10
N VAL A 853 7.43 24.61 25.39
CA VAL A 853 7.40 25.67 26.41
C VAL A 853 8.72 25.69 27.20
N LEU A 854 9.49 26.77 27.04
CA LEU A 854 10.76 26.97 27.76
C LEU A 854 10.53 27.22 29.25
N GLY A 855 11.53 26.89 30.08
CA GLY A 855 11.48 27.06 31.54
C GLY A 855 11.34 28.51 32.06
N ASN A 856 11.36 29.52 31.17
CA ASN A 856 11.03 30.91 31.47
C ASN A 856 9.55 31.28 31.20
N GLY A 857 8.77 30.37 30.60
CA GLY A 857 7.38 30.56 30.20
C GLY A 857 7.15 31.06 28.77
N ASN A 858 8.22 31.34 28.00
CA ASN A 858 8.14 31.61 26.57
C ASN A 858 8.11 30.31 25.76
N PHE A 859 7.90 30.40 24.45
CA PHE A 859 7.84 29.25 23.55
C PHE A 859 9.12 29.17 22.71
N VAL A 860 9.67 27.97 22.53
CA VAL A 860 10.64 27.70 21.47
C VAL A 860 9.89 27.19 20.24
N VAL A 861 10.22 27.74 19.07
CA VAL A 861 9.69 27.31 17.78
C VAL A 861 10.85 27.01 16.83
N THR A 862 10.87 25.80 16.31
CA THR A 862 11.89 25.27 15.41
C THR A 862 11.26 24.75 14.13
N GLY A 863 12.05 24.65 13.06
CA GLY A 863 11.61 24.06 11.79
C GLY A 863 12.72 24.04 10.76
N ILE A 864 12.37 23.62 9.55
CA ILE A 864 13.18 23.88 8.35
C ILE A 864 12.79 25.22 7.73
N LYS A 865 13.75 25.90 7.11
CA LYS A 865 13.53 27.16 6.38
C LYS A 865 14.24 27.15 5.03
N SER A 866 13.58 27.74 4.04
CA SER A 866 14.16 28.01 2.71
C SER A 866 14.13 29.50 2.35
N SER A 867 13.56 30.36 3.20
CA SER A 867 13.51 31.81 3.01
C SER A 867 14.81 32.52 3.36
N TYR A 868 15.17 33.49 2.51
CA TYR A 868 16.31 34.43 2.67
C TYR A 868 15.83 35.86 3.01
N ASN A 869 14.58 35.99 3.48
CA ASN A 869 13.90 37.24 3.73
C ASN A 869 12.83 37.07 4.83
N GLY A 870 11.95 38.06 5.02
CA GLY A 870 10.98 38.06 6.11
C GLY A 870 11.70 38.06 7.46
N ASP A 871 11.31 37.15 8.35
CA ASP A 871 11.95 36.98 9.66
C ASP A 871 13.40 36.47 9.56
N PHE A 872 13.79 35.84 8.44
CA PHE A 872 15.13 35.30 8.19
C PHE A 872 16.11 36.27 7.53
N ALA A 873 15.70 37.52 7.24
CA ALA A 873 16.48 38.48 6.45
C ALA A 873 17.87 38.88 7.00
N ASN A 874 18.21 38.46 8.22
CA ASN A 874 19.53 38.67 8.86
C ASN A 874 20.11 37.38 9.48
N ALA A 875 19.54 36.22 9.16
CA ALA A 875 20.00 34.92 9.67
C ALA A 875 21.24 34.43 8.93
N GLU A 876 21.92 33.43 9.48
CA GLU A 876 22.95 32.68 8.73
C GLU A 876 22.29 31.67 7.78
N HIS A 877 22.98 31.33 6.70
CA HIS A 877 22.51 30.45 5.65
C HIS A 877 23.61 29.44 5.32
N PHE A 878 23.21 28.19 5.12
CA PHE A 878 24.14 27.09 4.84
C PHE A 878 23.93 26.60 3.39
N GLY A 879 24.17 25.32 3.11
CA GLY A 879 24.60 24.84 1.78
C GLY A 879 23.54 24.85 0.69
N ASN A 880 22.51 24.01 0.84
CA ASN A 880 21.52 23.74 -0.20
C ASN A 880 20.25 24.58 -0.01
N THR A 881 19.08 23.94 0.18
CA THR A 881 17.76 24.62 0.16
C THR A 881 17.11 24.70 1.53
N PHE A 882 17.36 23.71 2.40
CA PHE A 882 16.78 23.65 3.74
C PHE A 882 17.89 23.70 4.79
N ASP A 883 17.96 24.81 5.54
CA ASP A 883 18.67 24.84 6.83
C ASP A 883 17.65 24.73 7.98
N LEU A 884 18.12 24.37 9.17
CA LEU A 884 17.34 24.41 10.41
C LEU A 884 17.18 25.85 10.92
N PHE A 885 16.10 26.12 11.67
CA PHE A 885 16.01 27.28 12.54
C PHE A 885 15.48 26.98 13.94
N ALA A 886 15.74 27.91 14.86
CA ALA A 886 15.07 28.03 16.15
C ALA A 886 14.78 29.51 16.46
N ALA A 887 13.66 29.78 17.12
CA ALA A 887 13.28 31.10 17.60
C ALA A 887 12.62 31.01 18.99
N GLU A 888 12.90 31.99 19.85
CA GLU A 888 12.13 32.18 21.09
C GLU A 888 11.00 33.18 20.85
N VAL A 889 9.78 32.81 21.21
CA VAL A 889 8.56 33.61 21.06
C VAL A 889 7.98 33.97 22.42
N SER A 890 7.79 35.27 22.65
CA SER A 890 7.19 35.83 23.86
C SER A 890 5.76 35.34 24.07
N ALA A 891 5.51 34.65 25.18
CA ALA A 891 4.19 34.10 25.48
C ALA A 891 3.11 35.19 25.70
N SER A 892 3.50 36.41 26.06
CA SER A 892 2.58 37.52 26.32
C SER A 892 2.28 38.40 25.10
N GLU A 893 3.20 38.53 24.15
CA GLU A 893 3.08 39.49 23.03
C GLU A 893 3.28 38.87 21.63
N GLY A 894 3.67 37.60 21.51
CA GLY A 894 3.97 36.98 20.20
C GLY A 894 5.20 37.55 19.50
N THR A 895 6.02 38.33 20.21
CA THR A 895 7.29 38.87 19.69
C THR A 895 8.35 37.77 19.58
N ILE A 896 9.19 37.83 18.53
CA ILE A 896 10.39 36.99 18.46
C ILE A 896 11.48 37.70 19.27
N GLU A 897 11.97 37.06 20.33
CA GLU A 897 13.02 37.59 21.20
C GLU A 897 14.42 37.34 20.60
N TRP A 898 14.61 36.17 19.97
CA TRP A 898 15.73 35.87 19.09
C TRP A 898 15.36 34.82 18.04
N LEU A 899 16.07 34.80 16.92
CA LEU A 899 16.00 33.77 15.88
C LEU A 899 17.43 33.38 15.48
N ARG A 900 17.64 32.09 15.23
CA ARG A 900 18.91 31.49 14.79
C ARG A 900 18.68 30.39 13.77
N THR A 901 19.74 30.05 13.07
CA THR A 901 19.75 29.03 12.02
C THR A 901 20.99 28.14 12.17
N TYR A 902 20.88 26.89 11.76
CA TYR A 902 21.91 25.86 11.90
C TYR A 902 21.91 24.98 10.65
N GLY A 903 23.07 24.50 10.21
CA GLY A 903 23.17 23.68 9.01
C GLY A 903 24.61 23.37 8.60
N GLY A 904 24.76 22.76 7.44
CA GLY A 904 26.05 22.50 6.77
C GLY A 904 25.90 22.53 5.24
N SER A 905 26.77 21.82 4.52
CA SER A 905 26.79 21.85 3.05
C SER A 905 25.65 21.10 2.34
N SER A 906 24.80 20.37 3.06
CA SER A 906 23.66 19.59 2.52
C SER A 906 22.32 20.28 2.81
N ASN A 907 21.21 19.52 2.73
CA ASN A 907 19.96 19.87 3.43
C ASN A 907 20.01 19.27 4.84
N GLU A 908 19.26 19.89 5.75
CA GLU A 908 18.95 19.37 7.09
C GLU A 908 17.44 19.30 7.30
N TYR A 909 16.98 18.28 8.05
CA TYR A 909 15.57 18.05 8.38
C TYR A 909 15.33 18.11 9.90
N LEU A 910 14.11 18.43 10.33
CA LEU A 910 13.73 18.53 11.74
C LEU A 910 12.44 17.78 11.99
N ASN A 911 12.50 16.79 12.87
CA ASN A 911 11.38 15.90 13.16
C ASN A 911 10.79 16.24 14.56
N GLY A 912 11.55 16.93 15.44
CA GLY A 912 11.03 17.41 16.73
C GLY A 912 11.96 18.26 17.61
N VAL A 913 11.38 18.88 18.65
CA VAL A 913 12.05 19.65 19.69
C VAL A 913 11.52 19.29 21.10
N ALA A 914 12.37 19.40 22.12
CA ALA A 914 11.95 19.35 23.53
C ALA A 914 12.70 20.37 24.38
N ALA A 915 11.99 21.13 25.22
CA ALA A 915 12.58 22.02 26.21
C ALA A 915 13.21 21.22 27.35
N THR A 916 14.30 21.74 27.94
CA THR A 916 15.06 21.05 28.99
C THR A 916 15.09 21.82 30.30
N SER A 917 15.14 21.10 31.40
CA SER A 917 15.04 21.57 32.80
C SER A 917 16.22 22.46 33.26
N ASP A 918 17.30 22.52 32.49
CA ASP A 918 18.38 23.51 32.61
C ASP A 918 18.03 24.89 31.99
N GLY A 919 16.88 25.00 31.34
CA GLY A 919 16.38 26.17 30.60
C GLY A 919 16.68 26.16 29.11
N GLY A 920 17.39 25.15 28.59
CA GLY A 920 17.67 24.97 27.17
C GLY A 920 16.61 24.17 26.42
N PHE A 921 17.02 23.56 25.30
CA PHE A 921 16.20 22.65 24.50
C PHE A 921 17.08 21.68 23.67
N VAL A 922 16.49 20.59 23.20
CA VAL A 922 17.09 19.62 22.27
C VAL A 922 16.34 19.66 20.93
N MET A 923 17.06 19.63 19.81
CA MET A 923 16.55 19.47 18.44
C MET A 923 17.07 18.17 17.82
N LEU A 924 16.29 17.55 16.94
CA LEU A 924 16.64 16.29 16.26
C LEU A 924 15.99 16.14 14.86
N GLY A 925 16.54 15.22 14.07
CA GLY A 925 16.13 14.89 12.70
C GLY A 925 17.25 14.18 11.93
N SER A 926 17.28 14.31 10.59
CA SER A 926 18.36 13.80 9.73
C SER A 926 19.31 14.90 9.21
N THR A 927 20.54 14.50 8.86
CA THR A 927 21.49 15.35 8.11
C THR A 927 22.50 14.50 7.33
N LYS A 928 22.99 15.06 6.21
CA LYS A 928 24.10 14.53 5.41
C LYS A 928 25.38 15.38 5.51
N SER A 929 25.32 16.53 6.19
CA SER A 929 26.40 17.51 6.28
C SER A 929 27.58 17.04 7.14
N GLN A 930 28.80 17.30 6.69
CA GLN A 930 30.06 17.00 7.42
C GLN A 930 30.75 18.26 7.98
N ASP A 931 30.11 19.42 7.81
CA ASP A 931 30.61 20.75 8.08
C ASP A 931 29.52 21.66 8.68
N GLY A 932 29.79 22.95 8.84
CA GLY A 932 28.90 23.86 9.57
C GLY A 932 28.68 23.40 11.01
N THR A 933 27.43 23.32 11.46
CA THR A 933 27.06 22.80 12.78
C THR A 933 27.44 21.32 12.96
N PHE A 934 27.52 20.55 11.88
CA PHE A 934 27.77 19.10 11.88
C PHE A 934 29.24 18.74 11.63
N THR A 935 30.15 19.70 11.85
CA THR A 935 31.60 19.54 11.61
C THR A 935 32.19 18.35 12.38
N GLY A 936 32.45 17.26 11.66
CA GLY A 936 33.16 16.09 12.17
C GLY A 936 32.33 15.08 12.96
N VAL A 937 30.99 15.17 12.98
CA VAL A 937 30.12 14.17 13.61
C VAL A 937 29.62 13.09 12.64
N THR A 938 29.13 13.45 11.44
CA THR A 938 28.53 12.52 10.46
C THR A 938 29.56 11.67 9.69
N SER A 939 29.07 10.89 8.72
CA SER A 939 29.87 10.05 7.80
C SER A 939 29.82 10.54 6.34
N GLY A 940 28.92 11.48 6.01
CA GLY A 940 28.57 11.86 4.63
C GLY A 940 27.43 11.03 4.00
N TYR A 941 26.94 10.04 4.74
CA TYR A 941 25.62 9.43 4.54
C TYR A 941 24.57 10.22 5.32
N GLU A 942 23.30 10.00 5.02
CA GLU A 942 22.19 10.59 5.76
C GLU A 942 22.02 9.86 7.09
N ASN A 943 22.19 10.59 8.18
CA ASN A 943 22.35 10.03 9.52
C ASN A 943 21.57 10.89 10.53
N SER A 944 21.03 10.23 11.56
CA SER A 944 20.32 10.87 12.67
C SER A 944 21.22 11.89 13.35
N TYR A 945 20.70 13.07 13.71
CA TYR A 945 21.37 13.97 14.64
C TYR A 945 20.53 14.26 15.87
N ILE A 946 21.23 14.55 16.98
CA ILE A 946 20.66 15.04 18.23
C ILE A 946 21.53 16.21 18.67
N MET A 947 20.91 17.37 18.89
CA MET A 947 21.59 18.63 19.17
C MET A 947 21.04 19.26 20.45
N LYS A 948 21.90 19.47 21.44
CA LYS A 948 21.55 20.21 22.67
C LYS A 948 21.90 21.68 22.51
N LEU A 949 20.97 22.56 22.88
CA LEU A 949 21.13 24.00 22.86
C LEU A 949 20.84 24.61 24.24
N SER A 950 21.50 25.73 24.51
CA SER A 950 21.20 26.62 25.63
C SER A 950 19.91 27.40 25.39
N ALA A 951 19.35 27.99 26.45
CA ALA A 951 18.22 28.93 26.41
C ALA A 951 18.35 30.05 25.36
N SER A 952 19.59 30.39 24.97
CA SER A 952 19.89 31.46 24.01
C SER A 952 20.08 30.99 22.57
N GLY A 953 19.82 29.70 22.28
CA GLY A 953 20.06 29.06 20.98
C GLY A 953 21.55 28.88 20.64
N ALA A 954 22.46 28.96 21.61
CA ALA A 954 23.85 28.54 21.39
C ALA A 954 23.95 27.02 21.58
N VAL A 955 24.51 26.33 20.57
CA VAL A 955 24.74 24.88 20.57
C VAL A 955 25.75 24.50 21.66
N GLU A 956 25.43 23.46 22.42
CA GLU A 956 26.23 22.95 23.53
C GLU A 956 26.95 21.65 23.14
N TRP A 957 26.24 20.73 22.46
CA TRP A 957 26.81 19.55 21.82
C TRP A 957 25.93 19.06 20.66
N VAL A 958 26.52 18.27 19.75
CA VAL A 958 25.86 17.55 18.66
C VAL A 958 26.34 16.10 18.71
N GLN A 959 25.43 15.14 18.52
CA GLN A 959 25.75 13.73 18.31
C GLN A 959 25.00 13.20 17.09
N THR A 960 25.48 12.08 16.54
CA THR A 960 24.88 11.40 15.38
C THR A 960 25.00 9.90 15.52
N LEU A 961 24.00 9.14 15.04
CA LEU A 961 24.10 7.68 14.86
C LEU A 961 24.53 7.39 13.43
N LYS A 962 25.50 6.50 13.23
CA LYS A 962 26.10 6.24 11.92
C LYS A 962 25.59 4.95 11.29
N SER A 963 25.27 5.04 10.01
CA SER A 963 25.19 3.93 9.06
C SER A 963 25.61 4.43 7.66
N SER A 964 25.89 3.52 6.73
CA SER A 964 25.88 3.79 5.28
C SER A 964 24.47 3.94 4.71
N GLU A 965 23.46 3.40 5.40
CA GLU A 965 22.04 3.51 5.04
C GLU A 965 21.35 4.63 5.83
N SER A 966 20.13 5.00 5.43
CA SER A 966 19.40 6.08 6.09
C SER A 966 19.00 5.71 7.52
N ASN A 967 19.03 6.72 8.40
CA ASN A 967 18.46 6.70 9.73
C ASN A 967 18.19 8.13 10.19
N GLU A 968 17.13 8.34 10.95
CA GLU A 968 16.69 9.65 11.45
C GLU A 968 16.20 9.59 12.89
N ALA A 969 16.28 10.71 13.60
CA ALA A 969 15.75 10.84 14.97
C ALA A 969 14.38 11.52 14.95
N GLU A 970 13.35 10.84 15.46
CA GLU A 970 11.96 11.31 15.46
C GLU A 970 11.62 12.17 16.68
N ARG A 971 11.79 11.62 17.89
CA ARG A 971 11.32 12.25 19.15
C ARG A 971 12.29 12.00 20.30
N VAL A 972 12.22 12.85 21.32
CA VAL A 972 13.08 12.79 22.51
C VAL A 972 12.29 13.05 23.78
N VAL A 973 12.56 12.24 24.80
CA VAL A 973 12.09 12.48 26.17
C VAL A 973 13.26 12.83 27.10
N GLU A 974 13.09 13.89 27.87
CA GLU A 974 13.99 14.23 28.99
C GLU A 974 13.65 13.40 30.22
N LEU A 975 14.66 12.71 30.77
CA LEU A 975 14.62 12.04 32.06
C LEU A 975 15.55 12.75 33.07
N ASP A 976 15.53 12.34 34.34
CA ASP A 976 16.31 13.01 35.39
C ASP A 976 17.84 12.90 35.22
N ASP A 977 18.36 11.82 34.64
CA ASP A 977 19.81 11.62 34.40
C ASP A 977 20.22 11.62 32.91
N ARG A 978 19.27 11.53 31.97
CA ARG A 978 19.53 11.27 30.54
C ARG A 978 18.52 11.91 29.59
N TYR A 979 18.77 11.76 28.30
CA TYR A 979 17.80 11.85 27.21
C TYR A 979 17.58 10.44 26.65
N VAL A 980 16.38 10.14 26.18
CA VAL A 980 16.11 8.95 25.37
C VAL A 980 15.44 9.39 24.08
N VAL A 981 15.98 8.91 22.96
CA VAL A 981 15.58 9.28 21.60
C VAL A 981 15.01 8.06 20.89
N LEU A 982 13.92 8.28 20.18
CA LEU A 982 13.28 7.34 19.27
C LEU A 982 13.55 7.78 17.83
N GLY A 983 13.67 6.84 16.89
CA GLY A 983 13.88 7.16 15.47
C GLY A 983 13.87 5.93 14.57
N ASN A 984 14.00 6.15 13.26
CA ASN A 984 13.95 5.11 12.24
C ASN A 984 15.38 4.77 11.77
N SER A 985 15.63 3.51 11.38
CA SER A 985 16.90 3.11 10.77
C SER A 985 16.73 1.91 9.85
N SER A 986 17.32 1.96 8.65
CA SER A 986 17.57 0.79 7.80
C SER A 986 18.97 0.19 7.99
N GLY A 987 19.76 0.71 8.94
CA GLY A 987 21.20 0.49 9.02
C GLY A 987 21.63 -0.95 9.31
N THR A 988 22.37 -1.57 8.39
CA THR A 988 23.04 -2.86 8.60
C THR A 988 24.48 -2.75 9.13
N ASP A 989 25.04 -1.53 9.25
CA ASP A 989 26.45 -1.31 9.60
C ASP A 989 26.71 -0.11 10.56
N PHE A 990 28.00 0.22 10.76
CA PHE A 990 28.51 1.20 11.75
C PHE A 990 27.93 1.06 13.17
N ASP A 991 27.02 1.94 13.61
CA ASP A 991 26.41 1.91 14.95
C ASP A 991 25.26 0.89 15.05
N PHE A 992 24.60 0.57 13.93
CA PHE A 992 23.45 -0.35 13.84
C PHE A 992 23.83 -1.79 13.47
N LYS A 993 25.13 -2.06 13.33
CA LYS A 993 25.63 -3.38 12.96
C LYS A 993 25.08 -4.49 13.87
N ASP A 994 24.54 -5.53 13.23
CA ASP A 994 23.96 -6.72 13.87
C ASP A 994 22.74 -6.41 14.79
N LEU A 995 22.08 -5.24 14.65
CA LEU A 995 20.90 -4.84 15.44
C LEU A 995 19.58 -4.87 14.66
N ASN A 996 19.59 -4.44 13.40
CA ASN A 996 18.37 -4.31 12.59
C ASN A 996 17.73 -5.66 12.23
N LYS A 997 16.41 -5.74 12.38
CA LYS A 997 15.57 -6.91 12.14
C LYS A 997 14.93 -6.77 10.75
N GLY A 998 14.33 -5.62 10.48
CA GLY A 998 13.54 -5.25 9.32
C GLY A 998 14.32 -4.61 8.17
N ALA A 999 13.58 -4.14 7.18
CA ALA A 999 14.07 -3.25 6.12
C ALA A 999 14.18 -1.79 6.61
N SER A 1000 13.32 -1.40 7.56
CA SER A 1000 13.51 -0.27 8.47
C SER A 1000 12.96 -0.66 9.84
N ASP A 1001 13.66 -0.30 10.91
CA ASP A 1001 13.26 -0.59 12.29
C ASP A 1001 13.25 0.68 13.16
N VAL A 1002 12.52 0.62 14.28
CA VAL A 1002 12.50 1.66 15.31
C VAL A 1002 13.68 1.48 16.27
N TYR A 1003 14.59 2.45 16.34
CA TYR A 1003 15.68 2.42 17.31
C TYR A 1003 15.39 3.22 18.58
N VAL A 1004 15.96 2.78 19.69
CA VAL A 1004 15.87 3.42 21.01
C VAL A 1004 17.28 3.73 21.51
N ALA A 1005 17.63 5.02 21.58
CA ALA A 1005 18.99 5.47 21.90
C ALA A 1005 19.02 6.37 23.15
N ALA A 1006 19.75 5.96 24.19
CA ALA A 1006 19.91 6.76 25.41
C ALA A 1006 21.21 7.57 25.38
N PHE A 1007 21.16 8.83 25.82
CA PHE A 1007 22.31 9.75 25.90
C PHE A 1007 22.38 10.43 27.26
N SER A 1008 23.58 10.56 27.83
CA SER A 1008 23.78 11.38 29.05
C SER A 1008 23.47 12.85 28.77
N LYS A 1009 23.21 13.66 29.82
CA LYS A 1009 23.02 15.11 29.66
C LYS A 1009 24.19 15.83 28.97
N ALA A 1010 25.39 15.24 28.99
CA ALA A 1010 26.60 15.74 28.33
C ALA A 1010 26.78 15.22 26.88
N GLY A 1011 25.81 14.48 26.33
CA GLY A 1011 25.87 13.97 24.97
C GLY A 1011 26.73 12.70 24.80
N GLU A 1012 26.87 11.86 25.82
CA GLU A 1012 27.55 10.55 25.68
C GLU A 1012 26.50 9.45 25.45
N ARG A 1013 26.63 8.65 24.37
CA ARG A 1013 25.71 7.54 24.07
C ARG A 1013 25.86 6.43 25.12
N LEU A 1014 24.76 6.11 25.81
CA LEU A 1014 24.68 5.14 26.90
C LEU A 1014 24.20 3.77 26.41
N SER A 1015 23.25 3.73 25.47
CA SER A 1015 22.74 2.52 24.82
C SER A 1015 22.27 2.83 23.39
N LEU A 1016 22.04 1.77 22.61
CA LEU A 1016 21.32 1.77 21.34
C LEU A 1016 20.78 0.36 21.16
N ASP A 1017 19.47 0.23 21.07
CA ASP A 1017 18.74 -1.02 20.87
C ASP A 1017 17.66 -0.79 19.80
N VAL A 1018 17.08 -1.86 19.26
CA VAL A 1018 16.16 -1.81 18.10
C VAL A 1018 14.89 -2.62 18.38
N VAL A 1019 13.76 -2.11 17.89
CA VAL A 1019 12.41 -2.67 17.98
C VAL A 1019 11.84 -2.81 16.56
N GLY A 1020 11.44 -4.01 16.15
CA GLY A 1020 10.95 -4.27 14.80
C GLY A 1020 10.69 -5.74 14.47
N GLY A 1021 10.21 -5.99 13.25
CA GLY A 1021 10.00 -7.31 12.64
C GLY A 1021 10.75 -7.49 11.33
N SER A 1022 10.16 -8.15 10.33
CA SER A 1022 10.77 -8.40 9.02
C SER A 1022 10.68 -7.22 8.05
N SER A 1023 9.69 -6.35 8.25
CA SER A 1023 9.17 -5.42 7.24
C SER A 1023 9.70 -3.99 7.46
N ASN A 1024 8.86 -2.95 7.27
CA ASN A 1024 9.19 -1.58 7.67
C ASN A 1024 8.40 -1.22 8.93
N ASP A 1025 9.11 -0.76 9.95
CA ASP A 1025 8.56 -0.31 11.23
C ASP A 1025 9.05 1.10 11.55
N TYR A 1026 8.11 1.98 11.91
CA TYR A 1026 8.32 3.43 12.00
C TYR A 1026 7.99 3.98 13.39
N ALA A 1027 8.75 4.98 13.83
CA ALA A 1027 8.61 5.64 15.12
C ALA A 1027 7.60 6.80 15.07
N ALA A 1028 6.79 6.94 16.12
CA ALA A 1028 5.84 8.05 16.26
C ALA A 1028 6.08 8.93 17.49
N GLN A 1029 6.17 8.33 18.69
CA GLN A 1029 6.35 9.09 19.96
C GLN A 1029 7.05 8.28 21.05
N ILE A 1030 7.76 8.96 21.96
CA ILE A 1030 8.27 8.37 23.20
C ILE A 1030 7.95 9.28 24.40
N VAL A 1031 7.29 8.72 25.43
CA VAL A 1031 6.76 9.49 26.58
C VAL A 1031 7.06 8.81 27.92
N ALA A 1032 7.32 9.61 28.94
CA ALA A 1032 7.59 9.13 30.30
C ALA A 1032 6.29 8.81 31.05
N LEU A 1033 5.79 7.59 30.87
CA LEU A 1033 4.59 7.06 31.54
C LEU A 1033 4.65 7.22 33.07
N ASN A 1034 5.82 7.00 33.67
CA ASN A 1034 6.09 7.29 35.08
C ASN A 1034 7.61 7.31 35.38
N GLY A 1035 7.97 7.52 36.65
CA GLY A 1035 9.36 7.65 37.09
C GLY A 1035 10.29 6.41 36.91
N TYR A 1036 9.83 5.31 36.30
CA TYR A 1036 10.66 4.17 35.90
C TYR A 1036 10.26 3.51 34.56
N GLN A 1037 9.21 4.00 33.89
CA GLN A 1037 8.71 3.43 32.62
C GLN A 1037 8.64 4.48 31.51
N LEU A 1038 8.96 4.05 30.30
CA LEU A 1038 8.73 4.79 29.06
C LEU A 1038 7.74 4.00 28.20
N THR A 1039 6.84 4.72 27.54
CA THR A 1039 5.99 4.19 26.47
C THR A 1039 6.51 4.73 25.14
N LEU A 1040 6.55 3.87 24.13
CA LEU A 1040 6.89 4.20 22.75
C LEU A 1040 5.69 3.86 21.87
N LEU A 1041 5.42 4.72 20.89
CA LEU A 1041 4.47 4.49 19.82
C LEU A 1041 5.25 4.22 18.53
N ALA A 1042 4.81 3.19 17.80
CA ALA A 1042 5.32 2.83 16.50
C ALA A 1042 4.15 2.44 15.57
N TYR A 1043 4.42 2.27 14.28
CA TYR A 1043 3.48 1.67 13.33
C TYR A 1043 4.22 0.91 12.24
N GLY A 1044 3.54 -0.05 11.62
CA GLY A 1044 4.08 -0.89 10.56
C GLY A 1044 3.31 -2.20 10.41
N ASN A 1045 3.60 -2.92 9.33
CA ASN A 1045 2.93 -4.17 8.96
C ASN A 1045 3.74 -5.44 9.31
N SER A 1046 4.76 -5.32 10.17
CA SER A 1046 5.54 -6.46 10.67
C SER A 1046 4.70 -7.38 11.56
N ALA A 1047 4.42 -8.59 11.08
CA ALA A 1047 3.69 -9.62 11.83
C ALA A 1047 4.58 -10.54 12.70
N ASP A 1048 5.90 -10.30 12.76
CA ASP A 1048 6.87 -11.11 13.49
C ASP A 1048 7.82 -10.25 14.38
N GLY A 1049 8.96 -10.81 14.81
CA GLY A 1049 9.93 -10.11 15.65
C GLY A 1049 9.32 -9.59 16.95
N ASP A 1050 9.47 -8.30 17.23
CA ASP A 1050 8.86 -7.65 18.40
C ASP A 1050 7.35 -7.53 18.33
N PHE A 1051 6.79 -7.58 17.13
CA PHE A 1051 5.37 -7.36 16.84
C PHE A 1051 4.59 -8.65 16.58
N ASP A 1052 5.25 -9.82 16.71
CA ASP A 1052 4.64 -11.16 16.77
C ASP A 1052 3.33 -11.17 17.59
N GLY A 1053 2.25 -11.58 16.94
CA GLY A 1053 0.91 -11.65 17.52
C GLY A 1053 0.17 -10.33 17.74
N LEU A 1054 0.63 -9.21 17.15
CA LEU A 1054 -0.06 -7.91 17.22
C LEU A 1054 -0.74 -7.46 15.92
N ALA A 1055 -0.23 -7.86 14.75
CA ALA A 1055 -0.78 -7.45 13.46
C ALA A 1055 -2.23 -7.94 13.25
N LYS A 1056 -3.06 -7.08 12.66
CA LYS A 1056 -4.50 -7.27 12.41
C LYS A 1056 -4.90 -6.98 10.96
N GLY A 1057 -4.16 -6.12 10.25
CA GLY A 1057 -4.45 -5.67 8.90
C GLY A 1057 -3.21 -5.14 8.17
N ASP A 1058 -3.27 -3.87 7.77
CA ASP A 1058 -2.17 -3.12 7.13
C ASP A 1058 -1.14 -2.63 8.19
N ASP A 1059 -0.78 -1.34 8.20
CA ASP A 1059 0.05 -0.75 9.26
C ASP A 1059 -0.75 -0.62 10.58
N ASP A 1060 -0.41 -1.39 11.61
CA ASP A 1060 -1.07 -1.31 12.93
C ASP A 1060 -0.46 -0.19 13.81
N ALA A 1061 -1.26 0.53 14.61
CA ALA A 1061 -0.74 1.45 15.62
C ALA A 1061 -0.29 0.70 16.89
N LEU A 1062 1.02 0.63 17.10
CA LEU A 1062 1.67 -0.18 18.13
C LEU A 1062 1.99 0.65 19.39
N VAL A 1063 1.62 0.12 20.56
CA VAL A 1063 1.88 0.75 21.87
C VAL A 1063 2.72 -0.21 22.72
N LEU A 1064 4.01 0.10 22.91
CA LEU A 1064 4.93 -0.70 23.71
C LEU A 1064 5.41 0.10 24.93
N THR A 1065 5.45 -0.53 26.10
CA THR A 1065 5.92 0.11 27.34
C THR A 1065 7.01 -0.73 28.00
N TYR A 1066 8.10 -0.11 28.41
CA TYR A 1066 9.26 -0.79 29.01
C TYR A 1066 9.80 -0.10 30.26
N ASN A 1067 10.56 -0.85 31.06
CA ASN A 1067 11.16 -0.38 32.31
C ASN A 1067 12.59 0.13 32.04
N TRP A 1068 12.76 1.45 31.84
CA TRP A 1068 14.08 2.03 31.60
C TRP A 1068 14.98 2.04 32.85
N ARG A 1069 14.41 1.82 34.04
CA ARG A 1069 15.12 1.52 35.30
C ARG A 1069 14.25 0.68 36.25
N GLU A 1070 14.86 0.15 37.32
CA GLU A 1070 14.12 -0.47 38.42
C GLU A 1070 13.14 0.53 39.08
N GLN A 1071 11.96 0.06 39.49
CA GLN A 1071 10.99 0.85 40.25
C GLN A 1071 11.58 1.39 41.58
N ALA A 1072 11.25 2.64 41.92
CA ALA A 1072 11.61 3.30 43.17
C ALA A 1072 11.05 2.59 44.43
N GLY A 1073 11.75 2.69 45.55
CA GLY A 1073 11.29 2.19 46.84
C GLY A 1073 10.50 3.21 47.67
N ASP A 1074 9.50 2.75 48.42
CA ASP A 1074 8.84 3.58 49.43
C ASP A 1074 9.76 3.76 50.64
N THR A 1075 10.33 4.96 50.76
CA THR A 1075 11.27 5.32 51.83
C THR A 1075 10.61 5.60 53.18
N ALA A 1076 9.28 5.62 53.29
CA ALA A 1076 8.58 6.02 54.51
C ALA A 1076 8.88 5.09 55.70
N GLU A 1077 8.86 3.77 55.51
CA GLU A 1077 9.20 2.82 56.58
C GLU A 1077 10.68 2.91 56.95
N LEU A 1078 11.57 3.12 55.96
CA LEU A 1078 13.01 3.26 56.18
C LEU A 1078 13.32 4.53 56.97
N ALA A 1079 12.73 5.67 56.62
CA ALA A 1079 12.86 6.93 57.33
C ALA A 1079 12.33 6.85 58.77
N ALA A 1080 11.18 6.19 58.98
CA ALA A 1080 10.65 5.94 60.32
C ALA A 1080 11.56 5.04 61.17
N LEU A 1081 12.16 4.00 60.56
CA LEU A 1081 13.11 3.13 61.25
C LEU A 1081 14.43 3.85 61.56
N VAL A 1082 14.95 4.67 60.64
CA VAL A 1082 16.13 5.54 60.83
C VAL A 1082 15.89 6.53 61.96
N ALA A 1083 14.75 7.22 61.99
CA ALA A 1083 14.39 8.15 63.07
C ALA A 1083 14.31 7.44 64.44
N LYS A 1084 13.79 6.20 64.49
CA LYS A 1084 13.79 5.35 65.69
C LYS A 1084 15.22 4.92 66.09
N ALA A 1085 16.05 4.53 65.13
CA ALA A 1085 17.44 4.14 65.31
C ALA A 1085 18.29 5.27 65.93
N GLN A 1086 18.12 6.50 65.45
CA GLN A 1086 18.81 7.70 65.96
C GLN A 1086 18.53 8.02 67.44
N THR A 1087 17.51 7.41 68.07
CA THR A 1087 17.23 7.62 69.50
C THR A 1087 18.09 6.78 70.46
N LEU A 1088 18.87 5.83 69.93
CA LEU A 1088 19.72 4.93 70.72
C LEU A 1088 21.07 5.60 71.05
N SER A 1089 21.68 5.22 72.17
CA SER A 1089 22.98 5.78 72.61
C SER A 1089 24.06 4.70 72.70
N GLU A 1090 25.25 5.01 72.17
CA GLU A 1090 26.44 4.13 72.19
C GLU A 1090 26.78 3.63 73.60
N ALA A 1091 26.55 4.46 74.62
CA ALA A 1091 26.84 4.14 76.02
C ALA A 1091 25.97 3.00 76.60
N ASP A 1092 24.84 2.66 75.97
CA ASP A 1092 23.93 1.60 76.43
C ASP A 1092 24.29 0.20 75.88
N TYR A 1093 25.22 0.10 74.92
CA TYR A 1093 25.45 -1.11 74.10
C TYR A 1093 26.93 -1.52 74.02
N THR A 1094 27.20 -2.76 73.61
CA THR A 1094 28.57 -3.26 73.41
C THR A 1094 29.17 -2.73 72.10
N PRO A 1095 30.46 -2.30 72.09
CA PRO A 1095 31.08 -1.70 70.91
C PRO A 1095 30.99 -2.55 69.64
N GLU A 1096 31.06 -3.87 69.79
CA GLU A 1096 31.02 -4.83 68.68
C GLU A 1096 29.67 -4.83 67.97
N THR A 1097 28.56 -4.73 68.71
CA THR A 1097 27.21 -4.66 68.12
C THR A 1097 26.87 -3.25 67.66
N TRP A 1098 27.33 -2.23 68.39
CA TRP A 1098 27.14 -0.83 68.04
C TRP A 1098 27.82 -0.47 66.71
N SER A 1099 29.03 -0.95 66.45
CA SER A 1099 29.75 -0.69 65.18
C SER A 1099 29.00 -1.23 63.95
N ILE A 1100 28.36 -2.40 64.07
CA ILE A 1100 27.53 -2.98 62.99
C ILE A 1100 26.26 -2.15 62.78
N PHE A 1101 25.58 -1.78 63.88
CA PHE A 1101 24.40 -0.92 63.85
C PHE A 1101 24.69 0.45 63.24
N ALA A 1102 25.77 1.13 63.66
CA ALA A 1102 26.16 2.44 63.14
C ALA A 1102 26.46 2.38 61.63
N ALA A 1103 27.13 1.32 61.16
CA ALA A 1103 27.38 1.12 59.74
C ALA A 1103 26.09 0.89 58.92
N LYS A 1104 25.11 0.15 59.47
CA LYS A 1104 23.82 -0.05 58.80
C LYS A 1104 22.90 1.18 58.87
N LEU A 1105 23.00 1.99 59.93
CA LEU A 1105 22.33 3.28 60.01
C LEU A 1105 22.92 4.29 59.01
N ALA A 1106 24.25 4.29 58.82
CA ALA A 1106 24.90 5.10 57.80
C ALA A 1106 24.47 4.68 56.38
N ALA A 1107 24.48 3.38 56.06
CA ALA A 1107 24.00 2.88 54.76
C ALA A 1107 22.50 3.16 54.52
N ALA A 1108 21.68 3.10 55.58
CA ALA A 1108 20.28 3.50 55.51
C ALA A 1108 20.09 5.00 55.25
N HIS A 1109 20.98 5.85 55.77
CA HIS A 1109 21.05 7.27 55.42
C HIS A 1109 21.47 7.47 53.96
N GLU A 1110 22.52 6.80 53.48
CA GLU A 1110 22.96 6.87 52.08
C GLU A 1110 21.84 6.51 51.09
N VAL A 1111 20.96 5.56 51.45
CA VAL A 1111 19.77 5.18 50.66
C VAL A 1111 18.60 6.19 50.76
N LEU A 1112 18.50 6.95 51.86
CA LEU A 1112 17.51 8.02 52.02
C LEU A 1112 17.95 9.37 51.41
N ASP A 1113 19.26 9.62 51.38
CA ASP A 1113 19.87 10.85 50.86
C ASP A 1113 20.17 10.76 49.35
N ALA A 1114 19.95 9.59 48.72
CA ALA A 1114 20.13 9.37 47.28
C ALA A 1114 19.01 10.00 46.43
N THR A 1115 19.37 10.61 45.30
CA THR A 1115 18.41 11.20 44.34
C THR A 1115 17.41 10.19 43.79
N TYR A 1116 17.82 8.93 43.67
CA TYR A 1116 16.96 7.80 43.36
C TYR A 1116 17.42 6.56 44.14
N ALA A 1117 16.48 5.82 44.72
CA ALA A 1117 16.73 4.57 45.43
C ALA A 1117 15.73 3.51 44.98
N THR A 1118 16.23 2.37 44.50
CA THR A 1118 15.36 1.31 43.97
C THR A 1118 14.63 0.58 45.09
N LYS A 1119 13.51 -0.06 44.76
CA LYS A 1119 12.69 -0.85 45.69
C LYS A 1119 13.48 -1.95 46.38
N VAL A 1120 14.47 -2.53 45.70
CA VAL A 1120 15.39 -3.52 46.29
C VAL A 1120 16.29 -2.84 47.33
N GLN A 1121 16.93 -1.72 46.97
CA GLN A 1121 17.84 -0.98 47.85
C GLN A 1121 17.15 -0.50 49.14
N VAL A 1122 15.93 0.05 49.03
CA VAL A 1122 15.15 0.54 50.18
C VAL A 1122 14.71 -0.61 51.09
N ASN A 1123 14.21 -1.72 50.51
CA ASN A 1123 13.84 -2.92 51.27
C ASN A 1123 15.05 -3.55 51.98
N ASP A 1124 16.19 -3.67 51.29
CA ASP A 1124 17.42 -4.19 51.88
C ASP A 1124 17.94 -3.28 52.98
N ALA A 1125 17.93 -1.96 52.81
CA ALA A 1125 18.30 -1.02 53.86
C ALA A 1125 17.40 -1.15 55.11
N LEU A 1126 16.08 -1.26 54.91
CA LEU A 1126 15.08 -1.45 55.97
C LEU A 1126 15.34 -2.75 56.75
N VAL A 1127 15.47 -3.88 56.05
CA VAL A 1127 15.72 -5.19 56.66
C VAL A 1127 17.08 -5.22 57.36
N ASN A 1128 18.14 -4.71 56.72
CA ASN A 1128 19.47 -4.68 57.32
C ASN A 1128 19.54 -3.79 58.57
N LEU A 1129 18.87 -2.63 58.59
CA LEU A 1129 18.82 -1.76 59.75
C LEU A 1129 18.01 -2.39 60.89
N GLN A 1130 16.86 -3.00 60.60
CA GLN A 1130 16.02 -3.63 61.62
C GLN A 1130 16.74 -4.83 62.25
N LEU A 1131 17.39 -5.68 61.45
CA LEU A 1131 18.24 -6.78 61.94
C LEU A 1131 19.43 -6.27 62.79
N ALA A 1132 20.04 -5.14 62.41
CA ALA A 1132 21.14 -4.56 63.19
C ALA A 1132 20.67 -3.95 64.52
N MET A 1133 19.46 -3.37 64.56
CA MET A 1133 18.83 -2.91 65.80
C MET A 1133 18.46 -4.07 66.74
N ASP A 1134 17.90 -5.16 66.20
CA ASP A 1134 17.55 -6.34 67.00
C ASP A 1134 18.78 -7.12 67.50
N GLY A 1135 19.92 -6.98 66.81
CA GLY A 1135 21.21 -7.55 67.21
C GLY A 1135 21.97 -6.78 68.32
N LEU A 1136 21.48 -5.62 68.75
CA LEU A 1136 22.15 -4.78 69.74
C LEU A 1136 22.20 -5.42 71.14
N SER A 1137 23.41 -5.68 71.64
CA SER A 1137 23.64 -6.26 72.97
C SER A 1137 23.97 -5.16 73.97
N LYS A 1138 23.29 -5.13 75.12
CA LYS A 1138 23.48 -4.07 76.13
C LYS A 1138 24.84 -4.17 76.83
N ALA A 1139 25.45 -3.02 77.10
CA ALA A 1139 26.61 -2.91 77.97
C ALA A 1139 26.25 -3.36 79.40
N MET A 1140 27.15 -4.08 80.08
CA MET A 1140 26.99 -4.35 81.51
C MET A 1140 27.24 -3.06 82.30
N PRO A 1141 26.43 -2.75 83.33
CA PRO A 1141 26.66 -1.58 84.17
C PRO A 1141 27.99 -1.70 84.91
N ALA A 1142 28.78 -0.62 84.91
CA ALA A 1142 29.97 -0.53 85.74
C ALA A 1142 29.61 -0.63 87.24
N PRO A 1143 30.44 -1.28 88.08
CA PRO A 1143 30.17 -1.38 89.52
C PRO A 1143 30.22 0.01 90.19
N GLU A 1144 29.39 0.20 91.22
CA GLU A 1144 29.26 1.48 91.93
C GLU A 1144 30.59 1.96 92.55
N PRO A 1145 30.82 3.29 92.61
CA PRO A 1145 32.09 3.84 93.07
C PRO A 1145 32.31 3.65 94.57
N THR A 1146 33.35 2.90 94.93
CA THR A 1146 33.87 2.84 96.31
C THR A 1146 34.57 4.15 96.68
N PRO A 1147 34.47 4.61 97.95
CA PRO A 1147 35.03 5.90 98.38
C PRO A 1147 36.57 5.94 98.40
N ASP A 1148 37.09 7.17 98.30
CA ASP A 1148 38.51 7.51 98.10
C ASP A 1148 39.44 7.07 99.27
N PRO A 1149 40.73 6.79 99.03
CA PRO A 1149 41.59 6.07 99.96
C PRO A 1149 42.42 6.96 100.90
N THR A 1150 42.97 6.34 101.95
CA THR A 1150 44.16 6.82 102.68
C THR A 1150 45.09 5.63 103.02
N PRO A 1151 46.42 5.82 103.17
CA PRO A 1151 47.37 4.94 102.47
C PRO A 1151 48.29 4.09 103.37
N GLY A 1152 48.99 3.11 102.77
CA GLY A 1152 50.04 2.32 103.44
C GLY A 1152 50.87 1.41 102.52
N ASP A 1153 52.03 1.92 102.10
CA ASP A 1153 53.32 1.23 101.87
C ASP A 1153 53.46 -0.10 101.08
N SER A 1154 54.14 0.05 99.93
CA SER A 1154 55.46 -0.55 99.62
C SER A 1154 55.64 -1.90 98.88
N ASP A 1155 56.69 -1.89 98.06
CA ASP A 1155 57.65 -2.94 97.68
C ASP A 1155 57.31 -4.13 96.73
N LYS A 1156 57.80 -3.93 95.49
CA LYS A 1156 58.37 -4.90 94.51
C LYS A 1156 59.65 -5.60 95.04
N PRO A 1157 60.31 -6.55 94.31
CA PRO A 1157 59.91 -7.35 93.12
C PRO A 1157 60.35 -8.86 93.14
N GLY A 1158 59.92 -9.63 92.12
CA GLY A 1158 60.60 -10.84 91.59
C GLY A 1158 60.40 -12.15 92.36
N ASP A 1159 60.82 -13.33 91.88
CA ASP A 1159 61.21 -13.85 90.54
C ASP A 1159 61.41 -15.40 90.68
N GLY A 1160 61.45 -16.17 89.58
CA GLY A 1160 62.14 -17.47 89.54
C GLY A 1160 61.34 -18.80 89.62
N GLY A 1161 60.92 -19.32 88.47
CA GLY A 1161 61.43 -20.62 87.95
C GLY A 1161 60.85 -21.99 88.36
N ASP A 1162 60.17 -22.63 87.38
CA ASP A 1162 60.57 -23.92 86.74
C ASP A 1162 59.99 -25.31 87.22
N ALA A 1163 60.07 -26.30 86.31
CA ALA A 1163 59.99 -27.78 86.44
C ALA A 1163 58.64 -28.58 86.44
N ASP A 1164 58.09 -28.82 85.23
CA ASP A 1164 57.71 -30.12 84.58
C ASP A 1164 56.93 -31.29 85.28
N LYS A 1165 55.79 -31.71 84.65
CA LYS A 1165 55.17 -33.08 84.55
C LYS A 1165 54.53 -33.81 85.78
N PRO A 1166 53.75 -34.93 85.60
CA PRO A 1166 52.82 -35.33 84.49
C PRO A 1166 51.47 -36.03 84.90
N ALA A 1167 50.46 -35.96 84.02
CA ALA A 1167 49.51 -37.00 83.49
C ALA A 1167 48.63 -37.99 84.34
N ASP A 1168 47.56 -38.49 83.66
CA ASP A 1168 46.84 -39.79 83.72
C ASP A 1168 45.48 -40.02 84.47
N GLY A 1169 44.59 -40.82 83.83
CA GLY A 1169 43.35 -41.47 84.34
C GLY A 1169 42.02 -40.70 84.15
N ASP A 1170 40.89 -41.14 83.56
CA ASP A 1170 40.23 -42.45 83.19
C ASP A 1170 39.20 -43.04 84.20
N GLY A 1171 38.10 -43.63 83.68
CA GLY A 1171 36.99 -44.31 84.38
C GLY A 1171 35.64 -43.57 84.26
N SER A 1172 34.67 -43.85 83.36
CA SER A 1172 34.06 -45.09 82.83
C SER A 1172 32.88 -45.67 83.66
N GLY A 1173 31.75 -45.99 83.00
CA GLY A 1173 30.51 -46.52 83.60
C GLY A 1173 29.30 -46.42 82.65
N ALA A 1174 28.38 -47.38 82.65
CA ALA A 1174 27.31 -47.51 81.63
C ALA A 1174 26.01 -48.19 82.14
N ALA A 1175 24.93 -48.08 81.33
CA ALA A 1175 23.58 -48.65 81.52
C ALA A 1175 22.77 -48.05 82.70
N ASP A 1176 21.42 -48.03 82.70
CA ASP A 1176 20.47 -48.94 82.02
C ASP A 1176 19.10 -48.27 81.67
N VAL A 1177 18.22 -48.99 80.96
CA VAL A 1177 16.90 -48.53 80.45
C VAL A 1177 15.87 -49.67 80.60
N PRO A 1178 14.65 -49.48 81.20
CA PRO A 1178 13.42 -49.47 80.36
C PRO A 1178 12.10 -48.86 80.92
N GLY A 1179 11.29 -48.29 80.00
CA GLY A 1179 9.82 -48.48 79.88
C GLY A 1179 8.85 -47.80 80.89
N GLY A 1180 7.62 -47.42 80.50
CA GLY A 1180 6.97 -47.42 79.18
C GLY A 1180 5.43 -47.31 79.25
N LEU A 1181 4.76 -47.42 78.08
CA LEU A 1181 3.29 -47.55 77.83
C LEU A 1181 2.42 -46.27 77.99
N ASP A 1182 1.34 -46.02 77.21
CA ASP A 1182 0.85 -46.55 75.90
C ASP A 1182 -0.36 -45.69 75.38
N LYS A 1183 -0.80 -45.90 74.12
CA LYS A 1183 -2.12 -45.55 73.48
C LYS A 1183 -2.25 -44.16 72.80
N GLN A 1184 -2.37 -44.05 71.47
CA GLN A 1184 -3.49 -44.33 70.51
C GLN A 1184 -4.37 -43.07 70.21
N ASN A 1185 -4.86 -42.77 69.00
CA ASN A 1185 -4.84 -43.48 67.69
C ASN A 1185 -4.95 -42.51 66.46
N ALA A 1186 -4.99 -43.09 65.24
CA ALA A 1186 -5.09 -42.50 63.87
C ALA A 1186 -6.35 -41.61 63.58
N SER A 1187 -6.61 -41.01 62.40
CA SER A 1187 -6.22 -41.26 60.98
C SER A 1187 -6.39 -39.98 60.09
N ALA A 1188 -5.53 -39.65 59.10
CA ALA A 1188 -5.42 -40.13 57.69
C ALA A 1188 -6.61 -39.74 56.76
N ALA A 1189 -6.47 -39.51 55.44
CA ALA A 1189 -5.32 -39.57 54.48
C ALA A 1189 -5.31 -38.27 53.59
N SER A 1190 -4.85 -38.11 52.33
CA SER A 1190 -4.26 -38.92 51.21
C SER A 1190 -3.63 -37.92 50.20
N ALA A 1191 -2.41 -38.03 49.66
CA ALA A 1191 -1.82 -38.96 48.65
C ALA A 1191 -1.86 -38.41 47.20
N SER A 1192 -0.87 -38.58 46.29
CA SER A 1192 0.53 -39.10 46.30
C SER A 1192 1.38 -38.27 45.27
N SER A 1193 2.58 -38.55 44.73
CA SER A 1193 3.60 -39.64 44.65
C SER A 1193 4.96 -38.98 44.23
N ALA A 1194 6.22 -39.44 44.39
CA ALA A 1194 6.95 -40.73 44.38
C ALA A 1194 7.54 -41.15 42.99
N ALA A 1195 8.77 -41.70 42.82
CA ALA A 1195 10.01 -41.74 43.65
C ALA A 1195 11.28 -42.33 42.92
N GLN A 1196 12.49 -41.86 43.30
CA GLN A 1196 13.86 -42.46 43.35
C GLN A 1196 14.47 -43.53 42.37
N LYS A 1197 15.75 -43.28 42.00
CA LYS A 1197 16.96 -44.18 41.87
C LYS A 1197 17.16 -45.20 40.70
N GLY A 1198 18.36 -45.15 40.07
CA GLY A 1198 19.37 -46.23 40.23
C GLY A 1198 19.97 -47.02 39.03
N ALA A 1199 21.21 -46.68 38.65
CA ALA A 1199 22.36 -47.56 38.26
C ALA A 1199 22.36 -48.55 37.03
N SER A 1200 23.18 -48.18 36.02
CA SER A 1200 24.29 -48.95 35.37
C SER A 1200 24.10 -50.18 34.44
N SER A 1201 24.63 -50.04 33.21
CA SER A 1201 25.70 -50.88 32.55
C SER A 1201 25.42 -51.64 31.22
N ALA A 1202 26.41 -51.56 30.31
CA ALA A 1202 26.66 -52.32 29.05
C ALA A 1202 25.65 -52.21 27.87
N GLY A 1203 26.06 -52.18 26.60
CA GLY A 1203 27.42 -52.06 26.02
C GLY A 1203 27.49 -52.36 24.49
N LEU A 1204 28.62 -52.02 23.84
CA LEU A 1204 28.99 -52.19 22.41
C LEU A 1204 28.26 -51.27 21.39
N ALA A 1205 28.86 -50.83 20.26
CA ALA A 1205 30.29 -50.76 19.86
C ALA A 1205 30.51 -49.95 18.55
N THR A 1206 31.69 -49.31 18.40
CA THR A 1206 32.43 -48.95 17.13
C THR A 1206 31.74 -48.07 16.07
N THR A 1207 32.37 -47.12 15.35
CA THR A 1207 33.75 -46.54 15.22
C THR A 1207 33.58 -45.18 14.49
N GLY A 1208 34.45 -44.18 14.55
CA GLY A 1208 35.85 -44.07 15.02
C GLY A 1208 36.75 -43.50 13.90
N ASP A 1209 37.74 -42.61 14.12
CA ASP A 1209 38.33 -42.05 15.35
C ASP A 1209 39.06 -40.69 15.06
N ALA A 1210 39.75 -40.15 16.08
CA ALA A 1210 40.76 -39.06 16.18
C ALA A 1210 41.42 -38.45 14.90
N THR A 1211 41.95 -37.21 14.87
CA THR A 1211 42.98 -36.55 15.73
C THR A 1211 42.89 -35.00 15.66
N GLY A 1212 43.50 -34.12 16.49
CA GLY A 1212 44.43 -34.27 17.62
C GLY A 1212 45.63 -33.27 17.57
N LEU A 1213 45.83 -32.51 18.68
CA LEU A 1213 46.99 -31.72 19.21
C LEU A 1213 46.72 -30.19 19.38
N LEU A 1214 47.41 -29.38 20.21
CA LEU A 1214 47.98 -29.43 21.59
C LEU A 1214 48.93 -28.20 21.79
N ALA A 1215 48.67 -27.33 22.78
CA ALA A 1215 49.56 -26.27 23.33
C ALA A 1215 50.01 -25.13 22.36
N PHE A 1216 50.58 -23.97 22.74
CA PHE A 1216 51.00 -23.32 24.02
C PHE A 1216 50.35 -21.90 24.06
N ALA A 1217 49.84 -21.31 25.15
CA ALA A 1217 50.44 -20.86 26.43
C ALA A 1217 51.22 -19.50 26.39
N GLY A 1218 50.67 -18.48 27.06
CA GLY A 1218 51.31 -17.19 27.42
C GLY A 1218 51.08 -16.01 26.45
N GLY A 1219 50.90 -14.74 26.89
CA GLY A 1219 50.61 -14.25 28.24
C GLY A 1219 51.00 -12.77 28.53
N VAL A 1220 50.20 -12.10 29.38
CA VAL A 1220 50.53 -10.94 30.26
C VAL A 1220 50.73 -9.53 29.65
N ALA A 1221 49.99 -8.56 30.23
CA ALA A 1221 50.11 -7.08 30.22
C ALA A 1221 49.95 -6.33 28.87
N ALA A 1222 49.18 -5.23 28.70
CA ALA A 1222 48.66 -4.14 29.55
C ALA A 1222 49.51 -2.84 29.60
N VAL A 1223 48.84 -1.72 29.96
CA VAL A 1223 49.34 -0.35 30.25
C VAL A 1223 49.46 0.63 29.05
N ALA A 1224 48.35 1.31 28.78
CA ALA A 1224 48.15 2.77 28.82
C ALA A 1224 49.11 3.78 28.11
N ALA A 1225 48.51 4.52 27.15
CA ALA A 1225 48.29 5.98 27.14
C ALA A 1225 49.43 7.04 26.97
N ALA A 1226 49.16 7.94 26.01
CA ALA A 1226 49.36 9.42 26.01
C ALA A 1226 50.76 10.06 25.76
N GLY A 1227 50.73 11.26 25.14
CA GLY A 1227 51.87 12.19 24.92
C GLY A 1227 52.34 12.32 23.46
N VAL A 1228 51.72 13.11 22.56
CA VAL A 1228 51.62 14.60 22.44
C VAL A 1228 52.90 15.28 21.87
N ALA A 1229 52.70 16.31 21.02
CA ALA A 1229 53.66 17.15 20.27
C ALA A 1229 54.31 16.49 19.04
N ALA A 1230 54.09 16.85 17.75
CA ALA A 1230 53.52 18.01 17.03
C ALA A 1230 54.50 19.10 16.54
N ILE A 1231 54.17 19.66 15.35
CA ILE A 1231 54.61 20.92 14.71
C ILE A 1231 55.78 20.89 13.67
N ALA A 1232 55.37 21.10 12.41
CA ALA A 1232 56.03 21.82 11.29
C ALA A 1232 57.26 21.25 10.52
N ALA A 1233 57.42 21.49 9.20
CA ALA A 1233 56.47 21.92 8.13
C ALA A 1233 57.11 21.85 6.72
N VAL A 1234 56.29 22.11 5.68
CA VAL A 1234 56.63 22.53 4.30
C VAL A 1234 57.13 21.47 3.29
N ALA A 1235 56.16 20.92 2.53
CA ALA A 1235 56.11 20.72 1.06
C ALA A 1235 57.40 20.36 0.27
N ARG A 1236 57.37 19.41 -0.69
CA ARG A 1236 56.47 19.43 -1.87
C ARG A 1236 56.28 18.07 -2.57
N ARG A 1237 55.05 17.89 -3.08
CA ARG A 1237 54.64 17.25 -4.37
C ARG A 1237 55.34 15.98 -4.89
N ARG A 1238 54.50 14.96 -5.07
CA ARG A 1238 54.33 14.11 -6.28
C ARG A 1238 55.58 13.41 -6.85
N PHE A 1239 55.51 12.08 -6.94
CA PHE A 1239 55.25 11.44 -8.23
C PHE A 1239 54.37 10.19 -8.04
N THR A 1240 53.77 9.74 -9.15
CA THR A 1240 52.97 8.51 -9.32
C THR A 1240 53.74 7.25 -8.88
N ARG A 1241 53.06 6.12 -8.61
CA ARG A 1241 51.76 5.69 -9.13
C ARG A 1241 50.96 4.94 -8.08
#